data_AF-A0AAN7UBX4-F1
#
_entry.id   AF-A0AAN7UBX4-F1
#
_cell.length_a   1.000
_cell.length_b   1.000
_cell.length_c   1.000
_cell.angle_alpha   90.00
_cell.angle_beta   90.00
_cell.angle_gamma   90.00
#
_symmetry.space_group_name_H-M   'P 1'
#
loop_
_entity.id
_entity.type
_entity.pdbx_description
1 polymer ?
#
loop_
_entity_poly.entity_id
_entity_poly.type
_entity_poly.pdbx_seq_one_letter_code
_entity_poly.pdbx_strand_id
1 'polypeptide(L)'
;MLRLQQVNKSILIRSFCTGAPNKSSSAPAGNFLRIGDVVPDFSQDSSVGQINFYKTLGDKWGLFVSHPKDFTPVCTTELGRLAKLKSEFEKRNCRVLALSVDSAKDHLEWMKDIKETQNVEINYPIIADQDRKVANLYGMIHPNADNNFTVRSVFFISPDKRLRAQITLPASTGRNFDEILRILDSLQLTDKFSVATPADWVQGEDVIIVPTISDEKAKELFPKGFKKLKNYLHKKNNETDNHDNKDNTIKDKIIINSNSTFELEEINTNNINNNKNNNNNNKKEIEDKNINNIDTSELFKEIYFKNEIIRNTIQYHLKLYNIHYYQREFSLHELKNYRYREYLRSVLIKTDKSISCPQFLDDGNGEITANHLTLLPKYIPNLECIEFTSKFNSPIPPDDQSISRLFELKSIKFGKHFQKVMNKSNLPHSSNFKSLLFDETTYNQLILIDSLPETIETLSMGSNGNHRLQEGSIPNSVKNLTIGNDYNHKLKVNQLPSSLECLSLGTHFNSEIMVGSLPLSLKSLILNNEFNQKIKLNQLPNSITFLEFSFHFNHSFQIKYNKKGNEITSDSKDEDDSDDDDDDCTEESQESEYSSEVLSKPKTWLPNNLKTLILGYKYNKKIKKGVLPQSLTHLSMGFTWNHKIGKGCLPLGLKKLILSCNFDHILKVGVLPPTLEYLDMGQQFNQPFDLNILPNSLTFLKFSNSFNQPIERDNNNNNINNNNNNNNNNNNNNNNNNNNNNNNNNNNNNNNNNNNNNNNNDSNGDDITDFIYPKSLKTLQFGILFTRQLNLNLLPKSLETLIISHTNFIGESSDSLKNLHLLPLKRRIEIGEIPKSIKNLKIDNISFDLLPSSIPNWIETLEFGTYFNREINEQSFEIGSNLRELKFGYFFNQPIQPHTIPLSVKTFECGLRFNQHLTRDCSILPNNLTTLILNDSNPIINFDKLPNSLTNLSINNTNQILLNHLNIDKFLNILNIKNK
;
A
#
# COMPACT_ATOMS: atom_id res chain seq x y z
N MET A 1 -15.96 13.05 3.73
CA MET A 1 -15.99 12.85 2.26
C MET A 1 -14.61 12.59 1.62
N LEU A 2 -13.53 13.30 1.97
CA LEU A 2 -12.20 13.11 1.34
C LEU A 2 -11.51 11.76 1.63
N ARG A 3 -11.89 11.03 2.69
CA ARG A 3 -11.47 9.62 2.89
C ARG A 3 -12.38 8.58 2.25
N LEU A 4 -13.63 8.92 1.92
CA LEU A 4 -14.58 8.02 1.24
C LEU A 4 -14.41 8.05 -0.29
N GLN A 5 -13.81 9.10 -0.86
CA GLN A 5 -13.38 9.13 -2.26
C GLN A 5 -11.97 8.55 -2.49
N GLN A 6 -11.14 8.42 -1.43
CA GLN A 6 -9.83 7.75 -1.50
C GLN A 6 -9.91 6.22 -1.34
N VAL A 7 -11.08 5.64 -1.00
CA VAL A 7 -11.26 4.18 -0.97
C VAL A 7 -11.13 3.56 -2.37
N ASN A 8 -11.23 4.36 -3.45
CA ASN A 8 -10.90 3.91 -4.81
C ASN A 8 -9.40 3.90 -5.16
N LYS A 9 -8.48 4.22 -4.22
CA LYS A 9 -7.02 4.18 -4.46
C LYS A 9 -6.19 3.48 -3.39
N SER A 10 -6.82 2.82 -2.41
CA SER A 10 -6.07 2.07 -1.39
C SER A 10 -6.84 0.84 -0.95
N ILE A 11 -7.08 -0.08 -1.89
CA ILE A 11 -7.09 -1.49 -1.52
C ILE A 11 -5.65 -1.79 -1.07
N LEU A 12 -5.39 -1.58 0.22
CA LEU A 12 -4.24 -2.15 0.90
C LEU A 12 -4.52 -3.65 1.00
N ILE A 13 -4.39 -4.36 -0.14
CA ILE A 13 -3.93 -5.75 -0.09
C ILE A 13 -2.54 -5.62 0.53
N ARG A 14 -2.47 -5.76 1.86
CA ARG A 14 -1.23 -6.18 2.51
C ARG A 14 -0.90 -7.50 1.82
N SER A 15 0.10 -7.45 0.95
CA SER A 15 0.76 -8.62 0.38
C SER A 15 1.43 -9.38 1.53
N PHE A 16 0.63 -10.14 2.28
CA PHE A 16 1.13 -11.24 3.10
C PHE A 16 1.19 -12.48 2.22
N CYS A 17 2.23 -12.54 1.39
CA CYS A 17 2.82 -13.74 0.80
C CYS A 17 4.31 -13.38 0.68
N THR A 18 5.24 -14.14 1.25
CA THR A 18 5.50 -15.54 0.89
C THR A 18 6.08 -16.33 2.07
N GLY A 19 5.82 -17.65 2.11
CA GLY A 19 6.62 -18.55 2.93
C GLY A 19 6.08 -19.95 3.28
N ALA A 20 5.40 -20.68 2.40
CA ALA A 20 5.26 -22.13 2.53
C ALA A 20 5.78 -22.83 1.25
N PRO A 21 6.69 -23.83 1.34
CA PRO A 21 7.35 -24.42 0.18
C PRO A 21 6.67 -25.69 -0.33
N ASN A 22 6.60 -25.87 -1.65
CA ASN A 22 6.41 -27.19 -2.29
C ASN A 22 7.63 -27.54 -3.16
N LYS A 23 8.04 -28.82 -3.07
CA LYS A 23 9.24 -29.44 -3.65
C LYS A 23 9.10 -29.72 -5.16
N SER A 24 10.14 -29.44 -5.95
CA SER A 24 10.86 -30.42 -6.79
C SER A 24 12.06 -29.79 -7.54
N SER A 25 13.16 -30.55 -7.62
CA SER A 25 14.56 -30.30 -8.04
C SER A 25 14.77 -29.79 -9.49
N SER A 26 15.87 -29.13 -9.91
CA SER A 26 17.29 -29.42 -9.60
C SER A 26 18.28 -28.28 -9.92
N ALA A 27 18.93 -27.75 -8.88
CA ALA A 27 20.31 -27.25 -8.75
C ALA A 27 20.53 -27.08 -7.23
N PRO A 28 21.73 -27.26 -6.64
CA PRO A 28 21.84 -27.31 -5.17
C PRO A 28 21.50 -25.94 -4.58
N ALA A 29 20.27 -25.82 -4.10
CA ALA A 29 19.79 -24.67 -3.36
C ALA A 29 20.56 -24.60 -2.05
N GLY A 30 21.26 -23.50 -1.80
CA GLY A 30 21.72 -23.17 -0.45
C GLY A 30 20.49 -23.11 0.46
N ASN A 31 20.36 -24.07 1.36
CA ASN A 31 19.28 -24.10 2.34
C ASN A 31 19.43 -22.85 3.23
N PHE A 32 18.50 -21.89 3.12
CA PHE A 32 18.40 -20.83 4.13
C PHE A 32 18.08 -21.48 5.48
N LEU A 33 18.95 -21.23 6.47
CA LEU A 33 18.76 -21.73 7.84
C LEU A 33 17.47 -21.15 8.42
N ARG A 34 16.66 -22.01 9.03
CA ARG A 34 15.41 -21.64 9.70
C ARG A 34 15.59 -21.75 11.21
N ILE A 35 14.79 -20.98 11.94
CA ILE A 35 14.74 -21.11 13.41
C ILE A 35 14.38 -22.56 13.76
N GLY A 36 15.16 -23.18 14.63
CA GLY A 36 15.06 -24.58 15.04
C GLY A 36 16.06 -25.50 14.33
N ASP A 37 16.63 -25.11 13.19
CA ASP A 37 17.61 -25.94 12.48
C ASP A 37 18.92 -26.04 13.27
N VAL A 38 19.56 -27.21 13.22
CA VAL A 38 20.94 -27.37 13.69
C VAL A 38 21.84 -26.64 12.69
N VAL A 39 22.60 -25.66 13.17
CA VAL A 39 23.43 -24.82 12.29
C VAL A 39 24.65 -25.61 11.80
N PRO A 40 25.13 -25.39 10.57
CA PRO A 40 26.24 -26.18 10.03
C PRO A 40 27.55 -25.95 10.79
N ASP A 41 28.28 -27.02 11.09
CA ASP A 41 29.64 -26.91 11.62
C ASP A 41 30.63 -26.56 10.49
N PHE A 42 31.72 -25.88 10.84
CA PHE A 42 32.75 -25.50 9.88
C PHE A 42 34.11 -25.30 10.55
N SER A 43 35.15 -25.40 9.72
CA SER A 43 36.51 -25.00 10.06
C SER A 43 36.94 -23.88 9.13
N GLN A 44 37.42 -22.76 9.66
CA GLN A 44 37.85 -21.60 8.87
C GLN A 44 38.95 -20.82 9.60
N ASP A 45 39.82 -20.17 8.84
CA ASP A 45 40.85 -19.27 9.38
C ASP A 45 40.21 -18.02 10.02
N SER A 46 40.92 -17.41 10.97
CA SER A 46 40.43 -16.24 11.71
C SER A 46 41.56 -15.37 12.22
N SER A 47 41.23 -14.21 12.78
CA SER A 47 42.17 -13.31 13.45
C SER A 47 42.94 -13.93 14.63
N VAL A 48 42.52 -15.10 15.12
CA VAL A 48 43.18 -15.84 16.22
C VAL A 48 43.69 -17.22 15.79
N GLY A 49 43.85 -17.44 14.49
CA GLY A 49 44.21 -18.74 13.91
C GLY A 49 42.99 -19.58 13.53
N GLN A 50 43.18 -20.87 13.26
CA GLN A 50 42.10 -21.72 12.76
C GLN A 50 41.03 -21.99 13.82
N ILE A 51 39.76 -21.76 13.47
CA ILE A 51 38.60 -22.03 14.32
C ILE A 51 37.87 -23.27 13.83
N ASN A 52 37.48 -24.14 14.78
CA ASN A 52 36.50 -25.21 14.56
C ASN A 52 35.22 -24.82 15.29
N PHE A 53 34.16 -24.48 14.55
CA PHE A 53 33.04 -23.70 15.07
C PHE A 53 32.36 -24.34 16.29
N TYR A 54 31.96 -25.61 16.21
CA TYR A 54 31.33 -26.31 17.34
C TYR A 54 32.24 -26.45 18.56
N LYS A 55 33.52 -26.75 18.34
CA LYS A 55 34.51 -26.87 19.43
C LYS A 55 34.76 -25.52 20.10
N THR A 56 34.83 -24.45 19.31
CA THR A 56 34.98 -23.07 19.78
C THR A 56 33.74 -22.60 20.52
N LEU A 57 32.55 -23.06 20.14
CA LEU A 57 31.31 -22.72 20.84
C LEU A 57 31.17 -23.49 22.16
N GLY A 58 31.48 -24.80 22.16
CA GLY A 58 31.29 -25.70 23.29
C GLY A 58 29.82 -25.78 23.69
N ASP A 59 29.53 -25.84 25.00
CA ASP A 59 28.17 -25.88 25.55
C ASP A 59 27.60 -24.49 25.88
N LYS A 60 28.12 -23.46 25.21
CA LYS A 60 27.72 -22.06 25.39
C LYS A 60 26.78 -21.61 24.28
N TRP A 61 26.03 -20.54 24.53
CA TRP A 61 25.33 -19.82 23.47
C TRP A 61 26.32 -19.18 22.51
N GLY A 62 25.91 -18.99 21.25
CA GLY A 62 26.70 -18.38 20.20
C GLY A 62 25.99 -17.17 19.61
N LEU A 63 26.69 -16.04 19.57
CA LEU A 63 26.32 -14.88 18.78
C LEU A 63 27.27 -14.83 17.59
N PHE A 64 26.79 -15.28 16.43
CA PHE A 64 27.57 -15.29 15.20
C PHE A 64 27.13 -14.16 14.30
N VAL A 65 28.03 -13.22 14.03
CA VAL A 65 27.71 -11.95 13.37
C VAL A 65 28.54 -11.75 12.12
N SER A 66 27.91 -11.41 11.00
CA SER A 66 28.64 -11.03 9.78
C SER A 66 28.70 -9.51 9.62
N HIS A 67 29.73 -9.02 8.94
CA HIS A 67 29.82 -7.64 8.47
C HIS A 67 30.31 -7.62 7.02
N PRO A 68 29.85 -6.64 6.20
CA PRO A 68 30.14 -6.65 4.77
C PRO A 68 31.63 -6.66 4.41
N LYS A 69 32.39 -5.73 5.00
CA LYS A 69 33.81 -5.53 4.67
C LYS A 69 34.56 -4.81 5.78
N ASP A 70 35.81 -5.20 5.99
CA ASP A 70 36.79 -4.46 6.76
C ASP A 70 37.06 -3.07 6.17
N PHE A 71 37.65 -2.18 6.97
CA PHE A 71 37.95 -0.79 6.58
C PHE A 71 36.73 0.02 6.11
N THR A 72 35.54 -0.26 6.67
CA THR A 72 34.31 0.48 6.36
C THR A 72 33.65 1.06 7.62
N PRO A 73 33.11 2.30 7.55
CA PRO A 73 32.80 3.10 8.73
C PRO A 73 31.74 2.47 9.65
N VAL A 74 30.64 1.96 9.08
CA VAL A 74 29.57 1.35 9.88
C VAL A 74 30.09 0.06 10.56
N CYS A 75 30.85 -0.77 9.86
CA CYS A 75 31.45 -1.98 10.44
C CYS A 75 32.40 -1.63 11.60
N THR A 76 33.19 -0.56 11.47
CA THR A 76 34.10 -0.07 12.52
C THR A 76 33.31 0.28 13.78
N THR A 77 32.20 1.00 13.65
CA THR A 77 31.36 1.36 14.81
C THR A 77 30.70 0.15 15.46
N GLU A 78 30.25 -0.83 14.67
CA GLU A 78 29.56 -2.02 15.18
C GLU A 78 30.50 -2.95 15.95
N LEU A 79 31.65 -3.28 15.37
CA LEU A 79 32.61 -4.17 16.03
C LEU A 79 33.23 -3.49 17.26
N GLY A 80 33.45 -2.17 17.23
CA GLY A 80 33.81 -1.41 18.43
C GLY A 80 32.75 -1.49 19.53
N ARG A 81 31.47 -1.31 19.21
CA ARG A 81 30.37 -1.44 20.19
C ARG A 81 30.26 -2.86 20.74
N LEU A 82 30.38 -3.87 19.88
CA LEU A 82 30.34 -5.28 20.28
C LEU A 82 31.51 -5.64 21.21
N ALA A 83 32.71 -5.11 20.97
CA ALA A 83 33.87 -5.35 21.83
C ALA A 83 33.69 -4.74 23.23
N LYS A 84 33.08 -3.55 23.30
CA LYS A 84 32.69 -2.91 24.58
C LYS A 84 31.63 -3.72 25.34
N LEU A 85 30.77 -4.45 24.62
CA LEU A 85 29.69 -5.25 25.19
C LEU A 85 30.04 -6.74 25.39
N LYS A 86 31.23 -7.21 25.00
CA LYS A 86 31.59 -8.63 25.09
C LYS A 86 31.36 -9.21 26.49
N SER A 87 31.72 -8.47 27.54
CA SER A 87 31.52 -8.89 28.93
C SER A 87 30.04 -9.14 29.27
N GLU A 88 29.11 -8.40 28.68
CA GLU A 88 27.66 -8.62 28.86
C GLU A 88 27.18 -9.91 28.19
N PHE A 89 27.78 -10.30 27.07
CA PHE A 89 27.51 -11.61 26.44
C PHE A 89 28.13 -12.76 27.25
N GLU A 90 29.32 -12.56 27.81
CA GLU A 90 29.97 -13.56 28.68
C GLU A 90 29.18 -13.83 29.96
N LYS A 91 28.61 -12.78 30.58
CA LYS A 91 27.68 -12.91 31.72
C LYS A 91 26.47 -13.79 31.41
N ARG A 92 26.04 -13.81 30.14
CA ARG A 92 24.94 -14.64 29.62
C ARG A 92 25.42 -15.98 29.08
N ASN A 93 26.64 -16.42 29.41
CA ASN A 93 27.24 -17.65 28.88
C ASN A 93 27.17 -17.74 27.34
N CYS A 94 27.38 -16.60 26.65
CA CYS A 94 27.33 -16.49 25.19
C CYS A 94 28.70 -16.10 24.64
N ARG A 95 29.18 -16.82 23.62
CA ARG A 95 30.41 -16.52 22.88
C ARG A 95 30.09 -15.71 21.64
N VAL A 96 30.93 -14.74 21.34
CA VAL A 96 30.80 -13.87 20.17
C VAL A 96 31.81 -14.28 19.11
N LEU A 97 31.36 -14.39 17.85
CA LEU A 97 32.22 -14.58 16.68
C LEU A 97 31.76 -13.62 15.57
N ALA A 98 32.70 -12.92 14.94
CA ALA A 98 32.43 -12.08 13.77
C ALA A 98 32.89 -12.78 12.47
N LEU A 99 32.42 -12.33 11.31
CA LEU A 99 32.82 -12.84 9.99
C LEU A 99 32.70 -11.77 8.90
N SER A 100 33.71 -11.69 8.03
CA SER A 100 33.58 -11.12 6.69
C SER A 100 34.31 -11.98 5.67
N VAL A 101 34.25 -11.58 4.41
CA VAL A 101 34.96 -12.26 3.30
C VAL A 101 36.39 -11.72 3.11
N ASP A 102 36.89 -10.91 4.05
CA ASP A 102 38.26 -10.38 4.02
C ASP A 102 39.26 -11.38 4.62
N SER A 103 40.56 -11.13 4.44
CA SER A 103 41.60 -12.04 4.94
C SER A 103 41.87 -11.85 6.43
N ALA A 104 42.42 -12.88 7.09
CA ALA A 104 42.86 -12.77 8.48
C ALA A 104 43.93 -11.67 8.68
N LYS A 105 44.73 -11.39 7.64
CA LYS A 105 45.70 -10.29 7.65
C LYS A 105 44.99 -8.93 7.67
N ASP A 106 43.96 -8.76 6.85
CA ASP A 106 43.17 -7.52 6.78
C ASP A 106 42.46 -7.27 8.12
N HIS A 107 41.91 -8.32 8.75
CA HIS A 107 41.31 -8.21 10.09
C HIS A 107 42.30 -7.67 11.12
N LEU A 108 43.53 -8.21 11.16
CA LEU A 108 44.56 -7.81 12.12
C LEU A 108 45.04 -6.37 11.90
N GLU A 109 45.08 -5.92 10.65
CA GLU A 109 45.41 -4.54 10.31
C GLU A 109 44.27 -3.60 10.70
N TRP A 110 43.03 -3.92 10.32
CA TRP A 110 41.85 -3.12 10.61
C TRP A 110 41.48 -3.04 12.10
N MET A 111 41.79 -4.07 12.89
CA MET A 111 41.62 -4.05 14.34
C MET A 111 42.39 -2.89 15.01
N LYS A 112 43.48 -2.41 14.40
CA LYS A 112 44.22 -1.23 14.88
C LYS A 112 43.40 0.05 14.70
N ASP A 113 42.72 0.21 13.57
CA ASP A 113 41.83 1.35 13.30
C ASP A 113 40.63 1.37 14.26
N ILE A 114 40.07 0.19 14.58
CA ILE A 114 39.00 0.09 15.57
C ILE A 114 39.52 0.49 16.95
N LYS A 115 40.73 0.02 17.34
CA LYS A 115 41.35 0.41 18.60
C LYS A 115 41.54 1.92 18.69
N GLU A 116 42.10 2.52 17.64
CA GLU A 116 42.36 3.95 17.58
C GLU A 116 41.05 4.77 17.62
N THR A 117 40.08 4.44 16.77
CA THR A 117 38.89 5.28 16.57
C THR A 117 37.77 5.00 17.57
N GLN A 118 37.63 3.76 18.03
CA GLN A 118 36.56 3.34 18.95
C GLN A 118 37.03 3.23 20.40
N ASN A 119 38.33 3.40 20.65
CA ASN A 119 38.97 3.30 21.96
C ASN A 119 38.66 1.96 22.66
N VAL A 120 38.78 0.86 21.91
CA VAL A 120 38.56 -0.51 22.41
C VAL A 120 39.27 -1.53 21.52
N GLU A 121 39.89 -2.53 22.13
CA GLU A 121 40.47 -3.66 21.39
C GLU A 121 39.41 -4.71 21.09
N ILE A 122 39.41 -5.22 19.85
CA ILE A 122 38.60 -6.38 19.49
C ILE A 122 39.10 -7.60 20.27
N ASN A 123 38.22 -8.16 21.09
CA ASN A 123 38.50 -9.19 22.09
C ASN A 123 37.75 -10.50 21.83
N TYR A 124 37.30 -10.70 20.60
CA TYR A 124 36.63 -11.89 20.07
C TYR A 124 37.12 -12.19 18.65
N PRO A 125 37.01 -13.43 18.15
CA PRO A 125 37.53 -13.79 16.83
C PRO A 125 36.72 -13.17 15.68
N ILE A 126 37.42 -12.80 14.61
CA ILE A 126 36.84 -12.45 13.30
C ILE A 126 37.26 -13.55 12.31
N ILE A 127 36.29 -14.29 11.78
CA ILE A 127 36.48 -15.37 10.81
C ILE A 127 36.73 -14.78 9.42
N ALA A 128 37.79 -15.25 8.78
CA ALA A 128 38.23 -14.85 7.45
C ALA A 128 37.66 -15.80 6.40
N ASP A 129 36.59 -15.39 5.72
CA ASP A 129 35.83 -16.24 4.79
C ASP A 129 36.07 -15.86 3.32
N GLN A 130 37.34 -15.79 2.91
CA GLN A 130 37.73 -15.36 1.56
C GLN A 130 37.17 -16.26 0.45
N ASP A 131 37.00 -17.55 0.73
CA ASP A 131 36.40 -18.53 -0.17
C ASP A 131 34.86 -18.47 -0.17
N ARG A 132 34.27 -17.62 0.67
CA ARG A 132 32.83 -17.41 0.86
C ARG A 132 32.08 -18.66 1.30
N LYS A 133 32.79 -19.66 1.80
CA LYS A 133 32.20 -20.97 2.11
C LYS A 133 31.23 -20.85 3.28
N VAL A 134 31.64 -20.20 4.37
CA VAL A 134 30.82 -20.05 5.57
C VAL A 134 29.68 -19.06 5.32
N ALA A 135 29.94 -17.97 4.59
CA ALA A 135 28.94 -16.98 4.22
C ALA A 135 27.84 -17.60 3.36
N ASN A 136 28.16 -18.47 2.40
CA ASN A 136 27.16 -19.20 1.63
C ASN A 136 26.43 -20.24 2.48
N LEU A 137 27.15 -20.96 3.35
CA LEU A 137 26.60 -21.98 4.24
C LEU A 137 25.56 -21.43 5.22
N TYR A 138 25.75 -20.19 5.68
CA TYR A 138 24.84 -19.48 6.59
C TYR A 138 23.89 -18.52 5.86
N GLY A 139 23.91 -18.46 4.52
CA GLY A 139 23.05 -17.56 3.75
C GLY A 139 23.32 -16.07 3.99
N MET A 140 24.57 -15.70 4.32
CA MET A 140 25.00 -14.33 4.59
C MET A 140 25.31 -13.52 3.33
N ILE A 141 25.31 -14.13 2.15
CA ILE A 141 25.41 -13.41 0.86
C ILE A 141 24.00 -13.30 0.29
N HIS A 142 23.54 -12.07 0.12
CA HIS A 142 22.25 -11.78 -0.52
C HIS A 142 22.55 -11.20 -1.90
N PRO A 143 22.49 -11.99 -2.99
CA PRO A 143 22.98 -11.57 -4.31
C PRO A 143 22.30 -10.32 -4.87
N ASN A 144 21.06 -10.06 -4.44
CA ASN A 144 20.29 -8.88 -4.83
C ASN A 144 20.61 -7.62 -4.01
N ALA A 145 21.34 -7.76 -2.89
CA ALA A 145 21.86 -6.65 -2.09
C ALA A 145 23.32 -6.36 -2.48
N ASP A 146 24.18 -7.36 -2.36
CA ASP A 146 25.56 -7.37 -2.88
C ASP A 146 26.04 -8.83 -2.90
N ASN A 147 26.53 -9.30 -4.05
CA ASN A 147 27.01 -10.68 -4.19
C ASN A 147 28.48 -10.84 -3.75
N ASN A 148 29.19 -9.75 -3.49
CA ASN A 148 30.61 -9.74 -3.16
C ASN A 148 30.90 -9.70 -1.67
N PHE A 149 29.96 -9.20 -0.88
CA PHE A 149 30.12 -9.00 0.56
C PHE A 149 28.98 -9.67 1.31
N THR A 150 29.20 -9.94 2.60
CA THR A 150 28.10 -10.40 3.44
C THR A 150 27.12 -9.26 3.73
N VAL A 151 25.85 -9.57 3.92
CA VAL A 151 24.92 -8.67 4.62
C VAL A 151 25.20 -8.68 6.12
N ARG A 152 24.63 -7.74 6.88
CA ARG A 152 24.80 -7.68 8.35
C ARG A 152 23.85 -8.66 9.02
N SER A 153 24.25 -9.92 9.13
CA SER A 153 23.48 -10.97 9.79
C SER A 153 23.94 -11.19 11.23
N VAL A 154 23.00 -11.56 12.10
CA VAL A 154 23.21 -11.97 13.50
C VAL A 154 22.49 -13.30 13.66
N PHE A 155 23.19 -14.35 14.09
CA PHE A 155 22.63 -15.65 14.40
C PHE A 155 22.76 -15.90 15.90
N PHE A 156 21.64 -16.22 16.54
CA PHE A 156 21.58 -16.64 17.94
C PHE A 156 21.54 -18.16 17.98
N ILE A 157 22.57 -18.79 18.51
CA ILE A 157 22.79 -20.24 18.43
C ILE A 157 22.78 -20.80 19.84
N SER A 158 21.86 -21.72 20.13
CA SER A 158 21.77 -22.36 21.46
C SER A 158 22.89 -23.39 21.68
N PRO A 159 23.15 -23.80 22.94
CA PRO A 159 24.16 -24.81 23.27
C PRO A 159 24.03 -26.13 22.50
N ASP A 160 22.81 -26.53 22.14
CA ASP A 160 22.50 -27.69 21.31
C ASP A 160 22.68 -27.45 19.80
N LYS A 161 23.35 -26.35 19.44
CA LYS A 161 23.71 -25.94 18.07
C LYS A 161 22.52 -25.58 17.20
N ARG A 162 21.36 -25.23 17.78
CA ARG A 162 20.20 -24.78 17.00
C ARG A 162 20.17 -23.28 16.78
N LEU A 163 19.67 -22.86 15.63
CA LEU A 163 19.35 -21.46 15.36
C LEU A 163 18.10 -21.05 16.14
N ARG A 164 18.17 -19.97 16.90
CA ARG A 164 17.09 -19.52 17.81
C ARG A 164 16.46 -18.20 17.42
N ALA A 165 17.24 -17.32 16.81
CA ALA A 165 16.77 -16.11 16.17
C ALA A 165 17.80 -15.69 15.11
N GLN A 166 17.35 -14.90 14.15
CA GLN A 166 18.21 -14.28 13.15
C GLN A 166 17.76 -12.83 12.91
N ILE A 167 18.71 -11.93 12.82
CA ILE A 167 18.50 -10.55 12.36
C ILE A 167 19.35 -10.36 11.11
N THR A 168 18.78 -9.87 10.02
CA THR A 168 19.54 -9.57 8.80
C THR A 168 19.22 -8.16 8.32
N LEU A 169 20.25 -7.33 8.28
CA LEU A 169 20.19 -5.93 7.86
C LEU A 169 21.09 -5.68 6.63
N PRO A 170 20.76 -4.70 5.77
CA PRO A 170 21.63 -4.32 4.68
C PRO A 170 22.92 -3.66 5.20
N ALA A 171 23.93 -3.56 4.33
CA ALA A 171 25.20 -2.91 4.65
C ALA A 171 25.03 -1.44 5.15
N SER A 172 23.95 -0.75 4.76
CA SER A 172 23.70 0.65 5.12
C SER A 172 23.16 0.86 6.54
N THR A 173 22.73 -0.19 7.25
CA THR A 173 22.05 -0.06 8.55
C THR A 173 22.85 -0.74 9.66
N GLY A 174 23.45 0.05 10.55
CA GLY A 174 24.09 -0.47 11.76
C GLY A 174 23.08 -1.11 12.73
N ARG A 175 23.49 -2.18 13.39
CA ARG A 175 22.70 -2.97 14.34
C ARG A 175 22.57 -2.28 15.69
N ASN A 176 21.42 -2.47 16.32
CA ASN A 176 21.21 -2.12 17.72
C ASN A 176 21.66 -3.29 18.61
N PHE A 177 22.81 -3.16 19.27
CA PHE A 177 23.34 -4.20 20.16
C PHE A 177 22.60 -4.33 21.49
N ASP A 178 21.82 -3.32 21.89
CA ASP A 178 20.98 -3.42 23.09
C ASP A 178 19.78 -4.35 22.80
N GLU A 179 19.22 -4.30 21.59
CA GLU A 179 18.19 -5.26 21.14
C GLU A 179 18.76 -6.68 21.03
N ILE A 180 20.01 -6.81 20.57
CA ILE A 180 20.69 -8.11 20.50
C ILE A 180 20.82 -8.73 21.90
N LEU A 181 21.20 -7.94 22.92
CA LEU A 181 21.26 -8.41 24.30
C LEU A 181 19.86 -8.77 24.84
N ARG A 182 18.85 -7.94 24.58
CA ARG A 182 17.46 -8.18 25.00
C ARG A 182 16.88 -9.47 24.41
N ILE A 183 17.14 -9.75 23.13
CA ILE A 183 16.73 -11.00 22.48
C ILE A 183 17.42 -12.20 23.13
N LEU A 184 18.72 -12.10 23.42
CA LEU A 184 19.45 -13.18 24.10
C LEU A 184 18.86 -13.45 25.50
N ASP A 185 18.56 -12.41 26.27
CA ASP A 185 17.91 -12.53 27.59
C ASP A 185 16.56 -13.23 27.48
N SER A 186 15.74 -12.83 26.51
CA SER A 186 14.45 -13.45 26.23
C SER A 186 14.59 -14.93 25.86
N LEU A 187 15.50 -15.27 24.96
CA LEU A 187 15.70 -16.66 24.51
C LEU A 187 16.16 -17.56 25.65
N GLN A 188 17.09 -17.10 26.49
CA GLN A 188 17.57 -17.87 27.64
C GLN A 188 16.52 -18.02 28.73
N LEU A 189 15.71 -16.97 28.97
CA LEU A 189 14.62 -17.02 29.93
C LEU A 189 13.55 -18.03 29.52
N THR A 190 13.15 -18.00 28.24
CA THR A 190 12.10 -18.88 27.69
C THR A 190 12.55 -20.33 27.48
N ASP A 191 13.86 -20.59 27.41
CA ASP A 191 14.41 -21.95 27.49
C ASP A 191 14.38 -22.52 28.90
N LYS A 192 14.69 -21.67 29.89
CA LYS A 192 14.78 -22.09 31.28
C LYS A 192 13.40 -22.25 31.92
N PHE A 193 12.45 -21.43 31.52
CA PHE A 193 11.10 -21.40 32.07
C PHE A 193 10.08 -21.51 30.95
N SER A 194 9.01 -22.27 31.18
CA SER A 194 7.89 -22.39 30.25
C SER A 194 7.02 -21.11 30.22
N VAL A 195 7.61 -20.03 29.75
CA VAL A 195 7.04 -18.69 29.62
C VAL A 195 7.36 -18.11 28.23
N ALA A 196 6.69 -17.04 27.84
CA ALA A 196 6.95 -16.25 26.66
C ALA A 196 7.13 -14.77 27.06
N THR A 197 8.00 -14.05 26.38
CA THR A 197 8.20 -12.61 26.60
C THR A 197 7.20 -11.81 25.75
N PRO A 198 6.49 -10.82 26.30
CA PRO A 198 5.59 -9.97 25.53
C PRO A 198 6.34 -9.01 24.59
N ALA A 199 5.58 -8.33 23.72
CA ALA A 199 6.12 -7.25 22.90
C ALA A 199 6.81 -6.20 23.78
N ASP A 200 7.95 -5.68 23.29
CA ASP A 200 8.78 -4.66 23.95
C ASP A 200 9.36 -5.05 25.32
N TRP A 201 9.25 -6.33 25.73
CA TRP A 201 9.73 -6.81 27.02
C TRP A 201 11.22 -6.52 27.24
N VAL A 202 11.55 -5.97 28.39
CA VAL A 202 12.94 -5.88 28.89
C VAL A 202 13.14 -6.74 30.14
N GLN A 203 14.38 -7.15 30.38
CA GLN A 203 14.74 -7.96 31.56
C GLN A 203 14.24 -7.30 32.84
N GLY A 204 13.46 -8.04 33.63
CA GLY A 204 12.81 -7.57 34.86
C GLY A 204 11.30 -7.34 34.73
N GLU A 205 10.75 -7.27 33.52
CA GLU A 205 9.31 -7.12 33.29
C GLU A 205 8.56 -8.45 33.31
N ASP A 206 7.23 -8.34 33.36
CA ASP A 206 6.28 -9.46 33.37
C ASP A 206 6.40 -10.33 32.13
N VAL A 207 6.31 -11.65 32.34
CA VAL A 207 6.27 -12.66 31.27
C VAL A 207 4.91 -13.34 31.18
N ILE A 208 4.62 -13.95 30.04
CA ILE A 208 3.38 -14.68 29.77
C ILE A 208 3.59 -16.17 30.03
N ILE A 209 2.72 -16.81 30.80
CA ILE A 209 2.76 -18.28 30.94
C ILE A 209 2.22 -18.89 29.64
N VAL A 210 2.97 -19.83 29.05
CA VAL A 210 2.56 -20.44 27.78
C VAL A 210 1.21 -21.15 27.91
N PRO A 211 0.32 -21.07 26.90
CA PRO A 211 -1.05 -21.62 26.99
C PRO A 211 -1.12 -23.14 27.19
N THR A 212 -0.03 -23.86 26.93
CA THR A 212 0.06 -25.31 27.09
C THR A 212 0.17 -25.76 28.56
N ILE A 213 0.36 -24.83 29.50
CA ILE A 213 0.39 -25.11 30.93
C ILE A 213 -1.02 -24.91 31.51
N SER A 214 -1.56 -25.95 32.15
CA SER A 214 -2.85 -25.87 32.85
C SER A 214 -2.75 -24.97 34.09
N ASP A 215 -3.89 -24.46 34.58
CA ASP A 215 -3.92 -23.60 35.77
C ASP A 215 -3.35 -24.32 37.01
N GLU A 216 -3.57 -25.64 37.14
CA GLU A 216 -3.04 -26.45 38.24
C GLU A 216 -1.51 -26.52 38.17
N LYS A 217 -0.98 -26.81 36.97
CA LYS A 217 0.45 -26.87 36.72
C LYS A 217 1.13 -25.50 36.87
N ALA A 218 0.44 -24.42 36.48
CA ALA A 218 0.93 -23.06 36.65
C ALA A 218 1.03 -22.67 38.13
N LYS A 219 0.10 -23.13 38.99
CA LYS A 219 0.17 -22.90 40.44
C LYS A 219 1.35 -23.64 41.08
N GLU A 220 1.67 -24.84 40.60
CA GLU A 220 2.86 -25.60 41.03
C GLU A 220 4.16 -24.91 40.61
N LEU A 221 4.25 -24.49 39.35
CA LEU A 221 5.46 -23.88 38.78
C LEU A 221 5.70 -22.44 39.26
N PHE A 222 4.63 -21.74 39.66
CA PHE A 222 4.68 -20.34 40.10
C PHE A 222 3.94 -20.16 41.44
N PRO A 223 4.51 -20.67 42.55
CA PRO A 223 3.86 -20.68 43.87
C PRO A 223 3.66 -19.28 44.47
N LYS A 224 4.42 -18.27 44.00
CA LYS A 224 4.21 -16.85 44.33
C LYS A 224 2.96 -16.24 43.65
N GLY A 225 2.27 -17.00 42.81
CA GLY A 225 1.06 -16.60 42.10
C GLY A 225 1.31 -16.05 40.69
N PHE A 226 0.24 -16.00 39.89
CA PHE A 226 0.22 -15.41 38.55
C PHE A 226 -1.13 -14.71 38.31
N LYS A 227 -1.15 -13.71 37.45
CA LYS A 227 -2.33 -12.93 37.09
C LYS A 227 -2.99 -13.50 35.84
N LYS A 228 -4.13 -14.17 36.00
CA LYS A 228 -4.99 -14.60 34.89
C LYS A 228 -5.84 -13.44 34.40
N LEU A 229 -5.60 -12.95 33.19
CA LEU A 229 -6.43 -11.93 32.54
C LEU A 229 -7.53 -12.58 31.69
N LYS A 230 -7.19 -13.66 30.99
CA LYS A 230 -8.07 -14.52 30.20
C LYS A 230 -7.53 -15.94 30.20
N ASN A 231 -8.32 -16.91 29.72
CA ASN A 231 -7.94 -18.32 29.69
C ASN A 231 -6.63 -18.62 28.95
N TYR A 232 -6.22 -17.77 28.00
CA TYR A 232 -4.97 -17.89 27.25
C TYR A 232 -3.92 -16.83 27.64
N LEU A 233 -4.25 -15.92 28.57
CA LEU A 233 -3.39 -14.78 28.92
C LEU A 233 -3.17 -14.72 30.43
N HIS A 234 -2.08 -15.34 30.86
CA HIS A 234 -1.60 -15.36 32.23
C HIS A 234 -0.28 -14.59 32.31
N LYS A 235 -0.16 -13.64 33.23
CA LYS A 235 1.07 -12.88 33.47
C LYS A 235 1.72 -13.28 34.78
N LYS A 236 3.03 -13.41 34.80
CA LYS A 236 3.82 -13.64 36.02
C LYS A 236 4.71 -12.42 36.28
N ASN A 237 4.68 -11.91 37.50
CA ASN A 237 5.61 -10.88 37.95
C ASN A 237 6.99 -11.52 38.18
N ASN A 238 8.02 -11.00 37.52
CA ASN A 238 9.41 -11.36 37.81
C ASN A 238 9.92 -10.48 38.96
N GLU A 239 9.71 -10.90 40.20
CA GLU A 239 10.54 -10.37 41.30
C GLU A 239 11.95 -10.93 41.15
N THR A 240 12.92 -10.04 41.02
CA THR A 240 14.36 -10.36 41.05
C THR A 240 14.74 -10.95 42.41
N ASP A 241 15.34 -12.13 42.39
CA ASP A 241 16.09 -12.70 43.52
C ASP A 241 17.23 -11.73 43.91
N ASN A 242 17.01 -10.94 44.96
CA ASN A 242 18.06 -10.21 45.65
C ASN A 242 18.66 -11.12 46.73
N HIS A 243 19.92 -11.51 46.56
CA HIS A 243 20.81 -11.86 47.67
C HIS A 243 22.00 -10.90 47.66
N ASP A 244 21.97 -9.99 48.65
CA ASP A 244 23.07 -9.52 49.50
C ASP A 244 24.35 -8.90 48.91
N ASN A 245 24.51 -7.58 49.15
CA ASN A 245 25.42 -6.98 50.16
C ASN A 245 26.26 -5.77 49.68
N LYS A 246 26.10 -4.69 50.47
CA LYS A 246 27.08 -3.69 50.97
C LYS A 246 27.52 -2.49 50.12
N ASP A 247 27.20 -1.32 50.68
CA ASP A 247 28.04 -0.13 50.90
C ASP A 247 29.11 0.26 49.87
N ASN A 248 28.97 1.46 49.28
CA ASN A 248 29.84 2.60 49.63
C ASN A 248 29.52 3.88 48.83
N THR A 249 29.66 4.99 49.56
CA THR A 249 29.75 6.40 49.16
C THR A 249 30.87 6.72 48.16
N ILE A 250 30.78 7.92 47.52
CA ILE A 250 31.81 8.84 46.93
C ILE A 250 31.20 9.40 45.61
N LYS A 251 30.60 10.60 45.53
CA LYS A 251 31.11 12.00 45.55
C LYS A 251 32.32 12.29 44.64
N ASP A 252 32.22 13.43 43.95
CA ASP A 252 33.28 14.21 43.26
C ASP A 252 33.69 13.71 41.85
N LYS A 253 33.92 14.53 40.80
CA LYS A 253 33.94 16.00 40.58
C LYS A 253 34.38 16.26 39.10
N ILE A 254 34.07 17.46 38.56
CA ILE A 254 34.98 18.39 37.80
C ILE A 254 35.34 18.06 36.31
N ILE A 255 35.50 18.96 35.31
CA ILE A 255 35.45 20.45 35.13
C ILE A 255 35.41 20.80 33.61
N ILE A 256 34.57 21.78 33.25
CA ILE A 256 34.75 23.04 32.46
C ILE A 256 35.73 23.10 31.27
N ASN A 257 35.25 23.64 30.13
CA ASN A 257 35.71 24.85 29.39
C ASN A 257 35.40 24.74 27.88
N SER A 258 35.15 25.77 27.08
CA SER A 258 34.77 27.18 27.25
C SER A 258 34.74 27.80 25.84
N ASN A 259 33.79 28.71 25.60
CA ASN A 259 33.85 29.90 24.74
C ASN A 259 34.13 29.78 23.22
N SER A 260 33.21 30.34 22.43
CA SER A 260 33.51 31.54 21.62
C SER A 260 32.23 32.30 21.22
N THR A 261 32.31 33.61 21.44
CA THR A 261 31.37 34.69 21.13
C THR A 261 31.58 35.24 19.72
N PHE A 262 30.52 35.72 19.06
CA PHE A 262 30.60 36.80 18.07
C PHE A 262 29.35 37.69 18.16
N GLU A 263 29.59 38.98 18.43
CA GLU A 263 28.65 40.11 18.36
C GLU A 263 28.71 40.78 16.96
N LEU A 264 27.84 41.79 16.79
CA LEU A 264 27.75 42.88 15.79
C LEU A 264 26.46 42.79 14.94
N GLU A 265 25.68 43.83 14.68
CA GLU A 265 25.47 45.17 15.24
C GLU A 265 24.26 45.78 14.49
N GLU A 266 23.60 46.78 15.06
CA GLU A 266 22.44 47.50 14.50
C GLU A 266 22.78 48.34 13.26
N ILE A 267 21.85 48.42 12.29
CA ILE A 267 21.76 49.57 11.37
C ILE A 267 20.32 50.10 11.34
N ASN A 268 20.21 51.36 11.76
CA ASN A 268 19.04 52.24 11.75
C ASN A 268 18.44 52.45 10.35
N THR A 269 17.12 52.31 10.24
CA THR A 269 16.30 52.94 9.20
C THR A 269 16.02 54.40 9.56
N ASN A 270 16.42 55.33 8.68
CA ASN A 270 15.89 56.69 8.67
C ASN A 270 15.47 57.09 7.24
N ASN A 271 14.38 57.86 7.19
CA ASN A 271 13.84 58.67 6.09
C ASN A 271 12.81 58.02 5.14
N ILE A 272 11.56 58.08 5.60
CA ILE A 272 10.40 58.39 4.77
C ILE A 272 10.38 59.91 4.51
N ASN A 273 10.26 60.33 3.24
CA ASN A 273 9.36 61.38 2.73
C ASN A 273 9.85 61.93 1.38
N ASN A 274 9.05 61.79 0.31
CA ASN A 274 8.29 62.92 -0.26
C ASN A 274 7.78 62.68 -1.70
N ASN A 275 6.48 62.95 -1.84
CA ASN A 275 5.84 63.79 -2.87
C ASN A 275 5.61 63.30 -4.33
N LYS A 276 4.30 63.23 -4.63
CA LYS A 276 3.52 64.07 -5.57
C LYS A 276 3.41 63.67 -7.06
N ASN A 277 2.14 63.38 -7.38
CA ASN A 277 1.24 64.08 -8.34
C ASN A 277 1.41 63.98 -9.87
N ASN A 278 0.22 63.83 -10.47
CA ASN A 278 -0.28 64.41 -11.75
C ASN A 278 0.27 63.79 -13.05
N ASN A 279 -0.45 63.71 -14.18
CA ASN A 279 -1.82 64.07 -14.60
C ASN A 279 -2.04 63.49 -16.02
N ASN A 280 -3.32 63.23 -16.37
CA ASN A 280 -4.01 63.46 -17.66
C ASN A 280 -3.37 63.09 -19.03
N ASN A 281 -4.11 62.36 -19.88
CA ASN A 281 -4.93 62.95 -20.98
C ASN A 281 -5.51 61.93 -22.00
N ASN A 282 -6.83 62.03 -22.19
CA ASN A 282 -7.61 62.16 -23.44
C ASN A 282 -7.71 61.08 -24.56
N LYS A 283 -8.99 60.67 -24.76
CA LYS A 283 -9.86 60.77 -25.97
C LYS A 283 -9.90 59.66 -27.05
N LYS A 284 -11.14 59.15 -27.22
CA LYS A 284 -12.03 59.16 -28.42
C LYS A 284 -12.52 57.79 -28.96
N GLU A 285 -13.84 57.61 -28.82
CA GLU A 285 -14.89 57.10 -29.74
C GLU A 285 -14.58 55.92 -30.70
N ILE A 286 -15.45 54.90 -30.72
CA ILE A 286 -16.31 54.51 -31.87
C ILE A 286 -17.38 53.47 -31.43
N GLU A 287 -18.63 53.89 -31.65
CA GLU A 287 -19.90 53.23 -32.03
C GLU A 287 -20.25 51.77 -31.67
N ASP A 288 -21.48 51.68 -31.16
CA ASP A 288 -22.32 50.50 -30.96
C ASP A 288 -22.60 49.70 -32.23
N LYS A 289 -22.35 48.38 -32.15
CA LYS A 289 -23.11 47.37 -32.90
C LYS A 289 -23.53 46.24 -31.96
N ASN A 290 -24.85 46.11 -31.81
CA ASN A 290 -25.61 44.90 -31.45
C ASN A 290 -24.96 43.92 -30.47
N ILE A 291 -25.23 44.12 -29.17
CA ILE A 291 -24.97 43.16 -28.10
C ILE A 291 -26.31 42.77 -27.48
N ASN A 292 -27.01 41.80 -28.07
CA ASN A 292 -28.20 41.21 -27.45
C ASN A 292 -28.22 39.67 -27.55
N ASN A 293 -27.05 39.05 -27.70
CA ASN A 293 -26.90 37.60 -27.55
C ASN A 293 -25.47 37.23 -27.15
N ILE A 294 -24.93 37.94 -26.16
CA ILE A 294 -23.65 37.56 -25.58
C ILE A 294 -23.93 36.65 -24.38
N ASP A 295 -23.47 35.40 -24.48
CA ASP A 295 -23.32 34.54 -23.33
C ASP A 295 -22.42 35.25 -22.31
N THR A 296 -23.06 35.79 -21.27
CA THR A 296 -22.37 36.55 -20.22
C THR A 296 -21.25 35.74 -19.57
N SER A 297 -21.29 34.40 -19.63
CA SER A 297 -20.21 33.53 -19.14
C SER A 297 -18.98 33.50 -20.04
N GLU A 298 -19.16 33.60 -21.37
CA GLU A 298 -18.06 33.74 -22.33
C GLU A 298 -17.48 35.14 -22.31
N LEU A 299 -18.32 36.18 -22.16
CA LEU A 299 -17.82 37.55 -22.00
C LEU A 299 -17.08 37.72 -20.68
N PHE A 300 -17.56 37.11 -19.59
CA PHE A 300 -16.84 37.07 -18.31
C PHE A 300 -15.49 36.35 -18.45
N LYS A 301 -15.45 35.23 -19.19
CA LYS A 301 -14.20 34.51 -19.48
C LYS A 301 -13.27 35.37 -20.34
N GLU A 302 -13.75 36.01 -21.40
CA GLU A 302 -12.93 36.89 -22.25
C GLU A 302 -12.40 38.09 -21.48
N ILE A 303 -13.24 38.78 -20.69
CA ILE A 303 -12.83 39.92 -19.86
C ILE A 303 -11.75 39.48 -18.87
N TYR A 304 -11.92 38.32 -18.24
CA TYR A 304 -10.93 37.76 -17.33
C TYR A 304 -9.59 37.45 -18.03
N PHE A 305 -9.61 36.83 -19.22
CA PHE A 305 -8.40 36.41 -19.92
C PHE A 305 -7.71 37.54 -20.71
N LYS A 306 -8.44 38.58 -21.14
CA LYS A 306 -7.91 39.76 -21.83
C LYS A 306 -7.42 40.82 -20.85
N ASN A 307 -8.02 40.93 -19.66
CA ASN A 307 -7.54 41.86 -18.64
C ASN A 307 -6.33 41.24 -17.92
N GLU A 308 -5.13 41.63 -18.34
CA GLU A 308 -3.89 41.10 -17.77
C GLU A 308 -3.82 41.26 -16.26
N ILE A 309 -4.36 42.35 -15.70
CA ILE A 309 -4.36 42.57 -14.25
C ILE A 309 -5.22 41.52 -13.56
N ILE A 310 -6.45 41.27 -14.03
CA ILE A 310 -7.33 40.27 -13.43
C ILE A 310 -6.78 38.86 -13.67
N ARG A 311 -6.33 38.56 -14.89
CA ARG A 311 -5.68 37.29 -15.24
C ARG A 311 -4.48 37.01 -14.33
N ASN A 312 -3.58 37.97 -14.19
CA ASN A 312 -2.39 37.86 -13.35
C ASN A 312 -2.77 37.81 -11.87
N THR A 313 -3.84 38.49 -11.45
CA THR A 313 -4.36 38.45 -10.08
C THR A 313 -4.92 37.07 -9.75
N ILE A 314 -5.74 36.48 -10.62
CA ILE A 314 -6.24 35.12 -10.40
C ILE A 314 -5.11 34.09 -10.57
N GLN A 315 -4.18 34.24 -11.52
CA GLN A 315 -2.98 33.39 -11.58
C GLN A 315 -2.15 33.50 -10.30
N TYR A 316 -2.02 34.71 -9.74
CA TYR A 316 -1.36 34.95 -8.45
C TYR A 316 -2.11 34.25 -7.31
N HIS A 317 -3.45 34.36 -7.26
CA HIS A 317 -4.26 33.66 -6.26
C HIS A 317 -4.27 32.14 -6.45
N LEU A 318 -4.20 31.62 -7.68
CA LEU A 318 -4.06 30.19 -7.98
C LEU A 318 -2.66 29.68 -7.61
N LYS A 319 -1.61 30.48 -7.84
CA LYS A 319 -0.25 30.22 -7.34
C LYS A 319 -0.23 30.18 -5.81
N LEU A 320 -0.87 31.14 -5.14
CA LEU A 320 -1.02 31.14 -3.68
C LEU A 320 -1.84 29.93 -3.20
N TYR A 321 -2.96 29.61 -3.85
CA TYR A 321 -3.74 28.42 -3.54
C TYR A 321 -2.89 27.14 -3.65
N ASN A 322 -2.07 27.01 -4.70
CA ASN A 322 -1.15 25.88 -4.87
C ASN A 322 -0.03 25.85 -3.82
N ILE A 323 0.47 27.01 -3.37
CA ILE A 323 1.43 27.15 -2.26
C ILE A 323 0.82 26.67 -0.93
N HIS A 324 -0.48 26.89 -0.71
CA HIS A 324 -1.19 26.55 0.53
C HIS A 324 -1.97 25.23 0.48
N TYR A 325 -2.07 24.59 -0.68
CA TYR A 325 -2.72 23.28 -0.84
C TYR A 325 -2.00 22.18 -0.06
N TYR A 326 -0.74 22.41 0.28
CA TYR A 326 0.13 21.46 0.93
C TYR A 326 0.32 21.74 2.42
N GLN A 327 0.58 20.68 3.20
CA GLN A 327 0.78 20.80 4.63
C GLN A 327 2.08 21.56 4.94
N ARG A 328 1.97 22.62 5.74
CA ARG A 328 3.10 23.43 6.21
C ARG A 328 3.16 23.40 7.73
N GLU A 329 4.37 23.35 8.26
CA GLU A 329 4.64 23.42 9.70
C GLU A 329 5.09 24.83 10.06
N PHE A 330 4.50 25.40 11.10
CA PHE A 330 4.85 26.71 11.62
C PHE A 330 5.00 26.62 13.14
N SER A 331 6.02 27.27 13.69
CA SER A 331 5.94 27.75 15.08
C SER A 331 4.87 28.85 15.20
N LEU A 332 4.35 29.09 16.40
CA LEU A 332 3.33 30.14 16.60
C LEU A 332 3.86 31.54 16.21
N HIS A 333 5.15 31.78 16.41
CA HIS A 333 5.79 33.03 16.03
C HIS A 333 5.85 33.20 14.50
N GLU A 334 6.22 32.14 13.77
CA GLU A 334 6.20 32.14 12.30
C GLU A 334 4.79 32.31 11.75
N LEU A 335 3.79 31.66 12.36
CA LEU A 335 2.39 31.79 11.96
C LEU A 335 1.87 33.22 12.11
N LYS A 336 2.24 33.91 13.21
CA LYS A 336 1.85 35.31 13.45
C LYS A 336 2.36 36.25 12.37
N ASN A 337 3.59 36.01 11.89
CA ASN A 337 4.23 36.83 10.86
C ASN A 337 4.00 36.28 9.44
N TYR A 338 3.24 35.19 9.29
CA TYR A 338 2.97 34.59 8.01
C TYR A 338 2.08 35.50 7.15
N ARG A 339 2.66 36.02 6.07
CA ARG A 339 2.04 36.99 5.16
C ARG A 339 0.74 36.51 4.54
N TYR A 340 0.56 35.19 4.40
CA TYR A 340 -0.55 34.57 3.68
C TYR A 340 -1.48 33.73 4.58
N ARG A 341 -1.46 33.98 5.88
CA ARG A 341 -2.26 33.24 6.87
C ARG A 341 -3.78 33.23 6.58
N GLU A 342 -4.27 34.19 5.80
CA GLU A 342 -5.67 34.27 5.35
C GLU A 342 -6.08 33.15 4.38
N TYR A 343 -5.13 32.46 3.74
CA TYR A 343 -5.41 31.33 2.84
C TYR A 343 -5.44 29.98 3.55
N LEU A 344 -4.97 29.92 4.80
CA LEU A 344 -4.98 28.68 5.57
C LEU A 344 -6.44 28.34 5.94
N ARG A 345 -6.86 27.12 5.59
CA ARG A 345 -8.20 26.58 5.86
C ARG A 345 -8.19 25.45 6.88
N SER A 346 -7.03 24.84 7.13
CA SER A 346 -6.90 23.71 8.05
C SER A 346 -5.61 23.79 8.84
N VAL A 347 -5.60 23.30 10.08
CA VAL A 347 -4.40 23.23 10.92
C VAL A 347 -4.28 21.86 11.58
N LEU A 348 -3.08 21.28 11.57
CA LEU A 348 -2.71 20.12 12.37
C LEU A 348 -1.86 20.60 13.55
N ILE A 349 -2.33 20.36 14.77
CA ILE A 349 -1.69 20.81 16.00
C ILE A 349 -0.90 19.65 16.60
N LYS A 350 0.44 19.74 16.50
CA LYS A 350 1.40 18.77 17.05
C LYS A 350 1.73 19.10 18.51
N THR A 351 1.39 18.22 19.45
CA THR A 351 1.63 18.39 20.90
C THR A 351 2.70 17.42 21.45
N ASP A 352 3.47 16.79 20.58
CA ASP A 352 4.50 15.82 20.96
C ASP A 352 5.79 16.52 21.43
N LYS A 353 6.20 16.30 22.69
CA LYS A 353 7.49 16.72 23.32
C LYS A 353 8.79 16.56 22.48
N SER A 354 8.77 15.83 21.36
CA SER A 354 9.92 15.68 20.46
C SER A 354 10.10 16.85 19.50
N ILE A 355 9.17 17.82 19.50
CA ILE A 355 9.33 19.11 18.84
C ILE A 355 9.29 20.13 19.97
N SER A 356 10.34 20.93 20.12
CA SER A 356 10.33 22.07 21.04
C SER A 356 9.20 23.02 20.63
N CYS A 357 8.02 22.83 21.21
CA CYS A 357 7.00 23.86 21.21
C CYS A 357 7.64 25.04 21.96
N PRO A 358 7.70 26.25 21.38
CA PRO A 358 8.22 27.40 22.11
C PRO A 358 7.38 27.57 23.39
N GLN A 359 8.06 27.93 24.48
CA GLN A 359 7.61 28.07 25.88
C GLN A 359 6.31 28.85 26.15
N PHE A 360 5.60 29.29 25.11
CA PHE A 360 4.36 30.05 25.21
C PHE A 360 3.09 29.22 24.98
N LEU A 361 3.18 27.96 24.53
CA LEU A 361 2.01 27.09 24.34
C LEU A 361 1.98 25.84 25.20
N ASP A 362 3.13 25.48 25.78
CA ASP A 362 3.32 24.35 26.65
C ASP A 362 3.53 24.91 28.07
N ASP A 363 2.59 24.64 28.98
CA ASP A 363 2.70 24.98 30.39
C ASP A 363 3.73 24.11 31.14
N GLY A 364 4.50 23.29 30.41
CA GLY A 364 5.47 22.32 30.94
C GLY A 364 4.92 20.90 31.01
N ASN A 365 3.61 20.71 30.80
CA ASN A 365 2.94 19.40 30.85
C ASN A 365 2.45 18.91 29.48
N GLY A 366 2.60 19.70 28.41
CA GLY A 366 2.09 19.41 27.07
C GLY A 366 0.62 19.80 26.85
N GLU A 367 0.03 20.59 27.76
CA GLU A 367 -1.36 21.04 27.64
C GLU A 367 -1.46 22.36 26.87
N ILE A 368 -2.09 22.33 25.69
CA ILE A 368 -2.56 23.55 25.04
C ILE A 368 -3.72 24.09 25.88
N THR A 369 -3.50 25.20 26.56
CA THR A 369 -4.57 25.85 27.33
C THR A 369 -5.67 26.39 26.42
N ALA A 370 -6.89 26.47 26.96
CA ALA A 370 -8.06 27.13 26.38
C ALA A 370 -7.73 28.48 25.71
N ASN A 371 -6.90 29.29 26.36
CA ASN A 371 -6.51 30.64 25.92
C ASN A 371 -5.65 30.65 24.64
N HIS A 372 -5.04 29.52 24.28
CA HIS A 372 -4.22 29.42 23.07
C HIS A 372 -5.05 29.05 21.83
N LEU A 373 -6.10 28.25 22.01
CA LEU A 373 -7.05 27.93 20.93
C LEU A 373 -7.88 29.15 20.53
N THR A 374 -8.23 30.04 21.47
CA THR A 374 -8.95 31.29 21.17
C THR A 374 -8.14 32.28 20.35
N LEU A 375 -6.80 32.14 20.29
CA LEU A 375 -5.94 32.96 19.45
C LEU A 375 -5.81 32.45 18.01
N LEU A 376 -6.18 31.19 17.73
CA LEU A 376 -6.05 30.63 16.37
C LEU A 376 -6.86 31.41 15.33
N PRO A 377 -8.12 31.82 15.56
CA PRO A 377 -8.86 32.66 14.60
C PRO A 377 -8.22 34.03 14.36
N LYS A 378 -7.44 34.55 15.30
CA LYS A 378 -6.68 35.81 15.12
C LYS A 378 -5.53 35.61 14.13
N TYR A 379 -4.92 34.43 14.12
CA TYR A 379 -3.80 34.10 13.24
C TYR A 379 -4.24 33.42 11.94
N ILE A 380 -5.37 32.73 11.93
CA ILE A 380 -5.93 32.04 10.77
C ILE A 380 -7.40 32.47 10.64
N PRO A 381 -7.68 33.61 10.00
CA PRO A 381 -9.03 34.20 10.01
C PRO A 381 -10.08 33.38 9.25
N ASN A 382 -9.65 32.46 8.38
CA ASN A 382 -10.53 31.62 7.56
C ASN A 382 -10.42 30.13 7.93
N LEU A 383 -10.17 29.81 9.20
CA LEU A 383 -9.97 28.44 9.66
C LEU A 383 -11.25 27.60 9.57
N GLU A 384 -11.23 26.53 8.77
CA GLU A 384 -12.36 25.61 8.58
C GLU A 384 -12.15 24.24 9.26
N CYS A 385 -10.91 23.78 9.43
CA CYS A 385 -10.62 22.45 9.98
C CYS A 385 -9.50 22.48 11.02
N ILE A 386 -9.69 21.76 12.13
CA ILE A 386 -8.65 21.55 13.15
C ILE A 386 -8.43 20.05 13.33
N GLU A 387 -7.18 19.61 13.29
CA GLU A 387 -6.77 18.27 13.68
C GLU A 387 -5.77 18.36 14.83
N PHE A 388 -5.97 17.54 15.86
CA PHE A 388 -5.05 17.39 16.97
C PHE A 388 -4.26 16.09 16.82
N THR A 389 -2.96 16.15 17.10
CA THR A 389 -2.12 14.95 17.21
C THR A 389 -2.36 14.17 18.50
N SER A 390 -1.57 13.11 18.70
CA SER A 390 -1.68 12.17 19.80
C SER A 390 -1.87 12.84 21.16
N LYS A 391 -1.06 13.81 21.58
CA LYS A 391 -1.01 14.21 23.00
C LYS A 391 -2.08 15.19 23.49
N PHE A 392 -2.92 15.75 22.63
CA PHE A 392 -3.94 16.71 23.07
C PHE A 392 -5.08 16.02 23.84
N ASN A 393 -5.35 16.46 25.08
CA ASN A 393 -6.39 15.90 25.95
C ASN A 393 -7.12 16.96 26.81
N SER A 394 -7.25 18.19 26.29
CA SER A 394 -7.88 19.29 27.02
C SER A 394 -9.26 19.61 26.45
N PRO A 395 -10.26 20.00 27.28
CA PRO A 395 -11.56 20.43 26.78
C PRO A 395 -11.39 21.69 25.93
N ILE A 396 -12.14 21.77 24.81
CA ILE A 396 -12.28 23.05 24.11
C ILE A 396 -13.10 23.95 25.05
N PRO A 397 -12.60 25.14 25.43
CA PRO A 397 -13.28 26.01 26.37
C PRO A 397 -14.67 26.41 25.84
N PRO A 398 -15.69 26.41 26.72
CA PRO A 398 -17.01 26.94 26.38
C PRO A 398 -16.94 28.45 26.17
N ASP A 399 -17.34 28.90 24.98
CA ASP A 399 -17.72 30.27 24.63
C ASP A 399 -17.10 31.38 25.50
N ASP A 400 -15.79 31.58 25.40
CA ASP A 400 -15.24 32.90 25.69
C ASP A 400 -15.54 33.79 24.48
N GLN A 401 -15.84 35.07 24.68
CA GLN A 401 -16.28 36.03 23.65
C GLN A 401 -15.31 36.11 22.43
N SER A 402 -14.11 35.56 22.56
CA SER A 402 -13.06 35.40 21.57
C SER A 402 -13.25 34.23 20.58
N ILE A 403 -14.11 33.24 20.87
CA ILE A 403 -14.46 32.08 20.00
C ILE A 403 -15.56 32.41 19.00
N SER A 404 -16.23 33.57 19.14
CA SER A 404 -17.12 34.16 18.13
C SER A 404 -16.46 34.45 16.77
N ARG A 405 -15.22 34.00 16.53
CA ARG A 405 -14.54 34.01 15.23
C ARG A 405 -14.29 32.60 14.67
N LEU A 406 -14.64 31.54 15.39
CA LEU A 406 -14.66 30.15 14.90
C LEU A 406 -15.97 29.80 14.17
N PHE A 407 -16.81 30.79 13.81
CA PHE A 407 -18.07 30.57 13.10
C PHE A 407 -17.91 29.87 11.73
N GLU A 408 -16.71 29.89 11.13
CA GLU A 408 -16.42 29.21 9.87
C GLU A 408 -15.91 27.77 10.04
N LEU A 409 -15.74 27.29 11.28
CA LEU A 409 -15.18 25.95 11.51
C LEU A 409 -16.17 24.86 11.07
N LYS A 410 -15.73 24.03 10.13
CA LYS A 410 -16.49 22.92 9.52
C LYS A 410 -16.16 21.57 10.15
N SER A 411 -14.93 21.35 10.59
CA SER A 411 -14.50 20.04 11.09
C SER A 411 -13.48 20.11 12.23
N ILE A 412 -13.61 19.19 13.19
CA ILE A 412 -12.60 18.91 14.22
C ILE A 412 -12.25 17.43 14.19
N LYS A 413 -10.96 17.12 14.30
CA LYS A 413 -10.44 15.77 14.52
C LYS A 413 -9.55 15.71 15.76
N PHE A 414 -9.89 14.86 16.71
CA PHE A 414 -9.09 14.61 17.90
C PHE A 414 -8.16 13.41 17.71
N GLY A 415 -6.95 13.51 18.25
CA GLY A 415 -5.93 12.47 18.18
C GLY A 415 -6.01 11.43 19.29
N LYS A 416 -4.99 10.56 19.35
CA LYS A 416 -4.98 9.33 20.16
C LYS A 416 -5.17 9.51 21.67
N HIS A 417 -4.63 10.52 22.32
CA HIS A 417 -4.72 10.65 23.79
C HIS A 417 -5.90 11.50 24.25
N PHE A 418 -6.77 11.95 23.34
CA PHE A 418 -7.99 12.64 23.73
C PHE A 418 -8.96 11.65 24.40
N GLN A 419 -9.36 11.93 25.62
CA GLN A 419 -10.19 11.08 26.49
C GLN A 419 -11.19 11.90 27.32
N LYS A 420 -11.53 13.13 26.91
CA LYS A 420 -12.53 13.93 27.61
C LYS A 420 -13.94 13.59 27.12
N VAL A 421 -14.89 13.58 28.06
CA VAL A 421 -16.32 13.47 27.74
C VAL A 421 -16.71 14.68 26.88
N MET A 422 -17.52 14.44 25.85
CA MET A 422 -18.03 15.51 24.99
C MET A 422 -19.29 16.10 25.59
N ASN A 423 -19.34 17.43 25.60
CA ASN A 423 -20.47 18.21 26.04
C ASN A 423 -20.76 19.23 24.94
N LYS A 424 -22.03 19.62 24.76
CA LYS A 424 -22.42 20.69 23.82
C LYS A 424 -21.58 21.95 24.06
N SER A 425 -21.36 22.31 25.33
CA SER A 425 -20.55 23.45 25.75
C SER A 425 -19.07 23.39 25.31
N ASN A 426 -18.53 22.20 25.00
CA ASN A 426 -17.13 22.01 24.62
C ASN A 426 -16.97 21.80 23.11
N LEU A 427 -17.97 22.17 22.31
CA LEU A 427 -17.97 22.03 20.87
C LEU A 427 -18.44 23.33 20.20
N PRO A 428 -18.00 23.61 18.96
CA PRO A 428 -18.49 24.76 18.22
C PRO A 428 -20.01 24.68 17.99
N HIS A 429 -20.71 25.77 18.27
CA HIS A 429 -22.17 25.90 18.06
C HIS A 429 -22.54 26.46 16.67
N SER A 430 -21.58 26.64 15.76
CA SER A 430 -21.84 27.18 14.43
C SER A 430 -22.67 26.25 13.54
N SER A 431 -23.57 26.82 12.73
CA SER A 431 -24.29 26.11 11.67
C SER A 431 -23.36 25.50 10.60
N ASN A 432 -22.14 26.02 10.47
CA ASN A 432 -21.12 25.51 9.55
C ASN A 432 -20.40 24.26 10.06
N PHE A 433 -20.52 23.93 11.35
CA PHE A 433 -19.81 22.80 11.95
C PHE A 433 -20.49 21.48 11.57
N LYS A 434 -19.86 20.68 10.70
CA LYS A 434 -20.46 19.48 10.08
C LYS A 434 -19.78 18.17 10.43
N SER A 435 -18.55 18.18 10.93
CA SER A 435 -17.76 16.95 11.08
C SER A 435 -17.00 16.90 12.40
N LEU A 436 -17.20 15.82 13.15
CA LEU A 436 -16.51 15.53 14.39
C LEU A 436 -15.88 14.14 14.31
N LEU A 437 -14.56 14.09 14.40
CA LEU A 437 -13.79 12.86 14.20
C LEU A 437 -12.90 12.60 15.41
N PHE A 438 -12.81 11.35 15.83
CA PHE A 438 -11.87 10.88 16.84
C PHE A 438 -10.94 9.82 16.23
N ASP A 439 -9.76 9.66 16.82
CA ASP A 439 -8.88 8.54 16.47
C ASP A 439 -9.56 7.19 16.78
N GLU A 440 -9.59 6.32 15.77
CA GLU A 440 -10.31 5.03 15.78
C GLU A 440 -9.79 4.03 16.80
N THR A 441 -8.64 4.27 17.44
CA THR A 441 -7.96 3.29 18.29
C THR A 441 -8.03 3.57 19.79
N THR A 442 -8.36 4.80 20.20
CA THR A 442 -8.14 5.18 21.60
C THR A 442 -9.29 5.88 22.28
N TYR A 443 -10.03 6.79 21.62
CA TYR A 443 -11.06 7.59 22.30
C TYR A 443 -12.14 6.69 22.92
N ASN A 444 -12.23 6.65 24.24
CA ASN A 444 -13.04 5.69 25.00
C ASN A 444 -13.99 6.38 26.00
N GLN A 445 -14.77 7.35 25.53
CA GLN A 445 -15.73 8.04 26.39
C GLN A 445 -17.15 7.85 25.87
N LEU A 446 -18.10 7.74 26.81
CA LEU A 446 -19.52 7.64 26.50
C LEU A 446 -20.02 8.94 25.85
N ILE A 447 -20.77 8.80 24.76
CA ILE A 447 -21.54 9.90 24.17
C ILE A 447 -22.90 9.94 24.89
N LEU A 448 -23.15 11.03 25.61
CA LEU A 448 -24.38 11.21 26.37
C LEU A 448 -25.50 11.77 25.47
N ILE A 449 -26.74 11.57 25.88
CA ILE A 449 -27.89 12.25 25.26
C ILE A 449 -27.66 13.76 25.32
N ASP A 450 -28.01 14.46 24.24
CA ASP A 450 -27.83 15.91 24.12
C ASP A 450 -26.39 16.42 24.24
N SER A 451 -25.37 15.57 24.11
CA SER A 451 -23.98 15.97 24.30
C SER A 451 -23.30 16.47 23.02
N LEU A 452 -23.90 16.21 21.86
CA LEU A 452 -23.39 16.60 20.54
C LEU A 452 -24.28 17.68 19.88
N PRO A 453 -23.73 18.61 19.07
CA PRO A 453 -24.51 19.59 18.33
C PRO A 453 -25.38 18.94 17.23
N GLU A 454 -26.60 19.45 17.02
CA GLU A 454 -27.52 19.03 15.93
C GLU A 454 -27.07 19.51 14.53
N THR A 455 -25.90 20.12 14.42
CA THR A 455 -25.36 20.61 13.14
C THR A 455 -24.48 19.56 12.44
N ILE A 456 -23.98 18.55 13.18
CA ILE A 456 -23.01 17.59 12.67
C ILE A 456 -23.65 16.58 11.70
N GLU A 457 -23.02 16.38 10.55
CA GLU A 457 -23.45 15.41 9.52
C GLU A 457 -22.52 14.20 9.44
N THR A 458 -21.30 14.30 9.97
CA THR A 458 -20.31 13.22 10.02
C THR A 458 -19.77 13.06 11.44
N LEU A 459 -19.88 11.85 11.98
CA LEU A 459 -19.36 11.47 13.29
C LEU A 459 -18.49 10.21 13.16
N SER A 460 -17.24 10.30 13.59
CA SER A 460 -16.38 9.11 13.75
C SER A 460 -16.06 8.93 15.21
N MET A 461 -16.80 8.07 15.88
CA MET A 461 -16.54 7.66 17.26
C MET A 461 -15.25 6.84 17.22
N GLY A 462 -14.23 7.24 17.98
CA GLY A 462 -12.97 6.49 18.06
C GLY A 462 -13.18 5.09 18.65
N SER A 463 -12.17 4.40 19.19
CA SER A 463 -12.37 2.99 19.64
C SER A 463 -13.56 2.76 20.58
N ASN A 464 -14.02 3.82 21.25
CA ASN A 464 -15.20 3.95 22.09
C ASN A 464 -15.41 2.68 22.89
N GLY A 465 -14.41 2.39 23.74
CA GLY A 465 -14.22 1.13 24.45
C GLY A 465 -15.53 0.51 24.87
N ASN A 466 -15.99 -0.38 23.99
CA ASN A 466 -17.26 -1.09 24.04
C ASN A 466 -18.36 -0.43 24.88
N HIS A 467 -18.69 0.84 24.64
CA HIS A 467 -19.79 1.51 25.34
C HIS A 467 -21.09 1.33 24.55
N ARG A 468 -22.20 1.06 25.25
CA ARG A 468 -23.52 0.96 24.60
C ARG A 468 -23.98 2.34 24.13
N LEU A 469 -24.43 2.43 22.87
CA LEU A 469 -25.12 3.60 22.36
C LEU A 469 -26.45 3.78 23.10
N GLN A 470 -26.79 5.01 23.46
CA GLN A 470 -28.09 5.35 24.03
C GLN A 470 -29.01 5.86 22.92
N GLU A 471 -30.31 5.61 23.04
CA GLU A 471 -31.29 6.20 22.12
C GLU A 471 -31.23 7.73 22.25
N GLY A 472 -31.11 8.43 21.12
CA GLY A 472 -30.95 9.88 21.08
C GLY A 472 -29.55 10.42 21.40
N SER A 473 -28.54 9.58 21.67
CA SER A 473 -27.17 10.07 21.90
C SER A 473 -26.47 10.56 20.63
N ILE A 474 -26.94 10.12 19.45
CA ILE A 474 -26.41 10.53 18.15
C ILE A 474 -27.45 11.46 17.50
N PRO A 475 -27.10 12.70 17.17
CA PRO A 475 -28.01 13.67 16.54
C PRO A 475 -28.65 13.15 15.25
N ASN A 476 -29.90 13.54 15.00
CA ASN A 476 -30.60 13.11 13.77
C ASN A 476 -30.12 13.86 12.52
N SER A 477 -29.17 14.78 12.64
CA SER A 477 -28.44 15.38 11.51
C SER A 477 -27.35 14.48 10.93
N VAL A 478 -26.91 13.44 11.66
CA VAL A 478 -25.77 12.60 11.27
C VAL A 478 -26.12 11.68 10.10
N LYS A 479 -25.45 11.88 8.97
CA LYS A 479 -25.55 11.06 7.76
C LYS A 479 -24.47 10.00 7.65
N ASN A 480 -23.28 10.26 8.22
CA ASN A 480 -22.14 9.33 8.18
C ASN A 480 -21.68 9.03 9.59
N LEU A 481 -21.72 7.76 9.96
CA LEU A 481 -21.31 7.29 11.29
C LEU A 481 -20.26 6.19 11.16
N THR A 482 -19.11 6.41 11.78
CA THR A 482 -18.15 5.34 12.07
C THR A 482 -18.21 5.06 13.56
N ILE A 483 -18.48 3.82 13.91
CA ILE A 483 -18.45 3.33 15.29
C ILE A 483 -17.10 2.65 15.53
N GLY A 484 -16.52 2.92 16.70
CA GLY A 484 -15.21 2.48 17.13
C GLY A 484 -14.86 1.01 16.94
N ASN A 485 -13.55 0.76 16.84
CA ASN A 485 -12.99 -0.57 16.66
C ASN A 485 -13.38 -1.56 17.76
N ASP A 486 -13.58 -1.13 19.01
CA ASP A 486 -13.87 -2.04 20.13
C ASP A 486 -15.37 -2.21 20.41
N TYR A 487 -16.24 -1.54 19.64
CA TYR A 487 -17.68 -1.65 19.81
C TYR A 487 -18.19 -3.03 19.37
N ASN A 488 -18.77 -3.78 20.31
CA ASN A 488 -19.35 -5.10 20.06
C ASN A 488 -20.64 -5.29 20.88
N HIS A 489 -21.53 -4.30 20.82
CA HIS A 489 -22.86 -4.39 21.42
C HIS A 489 -23.94 -4.55 20.35
N LYS A 490 -25.00 -5.28 20.68
CA LYS A 490 -26.19 -5.37 19.83
C LYS A 490 -26.81 -3.99 19.66
N LEU A 491 -27.01 -3.57 18.41
CA LEU A 491 -27.72 -2.35 18.04
C LEU A 491 -29.23 -2.58 18.22
N LYS A 492 -29.88 -1.77 19.05
CA LYS A 492 -31.33 -1.78 19.23
C LYS A 492 -32.02 -0.87 18.22
N VAL A 493 -33.31 -1.12 18.02
CA VAL A 493 -34.21 -0.24 17.26
C VAL A 493 -34.09 1.18 17.82
N ASN A 494 -34.07 2.20 16.94
CA ASN A 494 -33.93 3.63 17.24
C ASN A 494 -32.60 4.11 17.85
N GLN A 495 -31.61 3.24 18.11
CA GLN A 495 -30.30 3.70 18.60
C GLN A 495 -29.47 4.46 17.55
N LEU A 496 -29.74 4.21 16.27
CA LEU A 496 -29.12 4.92 15.16
C LEU A 496 -30.07 6.00 14.63
N PRO A 497 -29.55 7.17 14.21
CA PRO A 497 -30.39 8.24 13.71
C PRO A 497 -31.07 7.87 12.39
N SER A 498 -32.30 8.37 12.21
CA SER A 498 -33.14 8.04 11.04
C SER A 498 -32.66 8.63 9.71
N SER A 499 -31.72 9.59 9.75
CA SER A 499 -31.10 10.22 8.58
C SER A 499 -29.82 9.53 8.11
N LEU A 500 -29.36 8.49 8.82
CA LEU A 500 -28.06 7.88 8.57
C LEU A 500 -28.00 7.23 7.18
N GLU A 501 -27.03 7.63 6.36
CA GLU A 501 -26.83 7.12 5.00
C GLU A 501 -25.64 6.15 4.91
N CYS A 502 -24.60 6.36 5.72
CA CYS A 502 -23.42 5.50 5.75
C CYS A 502 -23.09 5.07 7.18
N LEU A 503 -22.93 3.76 7.39
CA LEU A 503 -22.53 3.17 8.67
C LEU A 503 -21.31 2.28 8.49
N SER A 504 -20.26 2.55 9.27
CA SER A 504 -19.12 1.66 9.42
C SER A 504 -19.06 1.16 10.85
N LEU A 505 -19.17 -0.16 11.04
CA LEU A 505 -19.06 -0.82 12.34
C LEU A 505 -17.63 -1.34 12.51
N GLY A 506 -16.95 -0.91 13.56
CA GLY A 506 -15.52 -1.13 13.77
C GLY A 506 -15.07 -2.59 13.87
N THR A 507 -13.75 -2.76 13.90
CA THR A 507 -13.01 -4.04 13.77
C THR A 507 -13.60 -5.20 14.59
N HIS A 508 -13.95 -5.00 15.87
CA HIS A 508 -14.39 -6.06 16.78
C HIS A 508 -15.91 -6.26 16.83
N PHE A 509 -16.70 -5.53 16.02
CA PHE A 509 -18.14 -5.71 16.00
C PHE A 509 -18.51 -7.10 15.45
N ASN A 510 -19.05 -7.96 16.32
CA ASN A 510 -19.52 -9.30 15.98
C ASN A 510 -20.84 -9.61 16.69
N SER A 511 -21.69 -8.59 16.85
CA SER A 511 -23.01 -8.70 17.46
C SER A 511 -24.09 -8.89 16.38
N GLU A 512 -25.16 -9.59 16.74
CA GLU A 512 -26.31 -9.81 15.84
C GLU A 512 -26.97 -8.48 15.46
N ILE A 513 -27.28 -8.32 14.18
CA ILE A 513 -28.06 -7.18 13.65
C ILE A 513 -29.54 -7.49 13.84
N MET A 514 -30.28 -6.63 14.55
CA MET A 514 -31.70 -6.85 14.79
C MET A 514 -32.55 -6.26 13.66
N VAL A 515 -33.73 -6.84 13.42
CA VAL A 515 -34.69 -6.27 12.45
C VAL A 515 -35.07 -4.86 12.92
N GLY A 516 -34.94 -3.88 12.03
CA GLY A 516 -35.22 -2.47 12.32
C GLY A 516 -34.14 -1.73 13.11
N SER A 517 -33.01 -2.37 13.48
CA SER A 517 -31.91 -1.66 14.15
C SER A 517 -31.11 -0.76 13.19
N LEU A 518 -31.16 -1.06 11.89
CA LEU A 518 -30.56 -0.25 10.83
C LEU A 518 -31.63 0.66 10.21
N PRO A 519 -31.36 1.97 10.04
CA PRO A 519 -32.36 2.91 9.53
C PRO A 519 -32.63 2.71 8.02
N LEU A 520 -33.86 3.00 7.59
CA LEU A 520 -34.31 2.83 6.20
C LEU A 520 -33.65 3.83 5.22
N SER A 521 -32.95 4.85 5.72
CA SER A 521 -32.14 5.78 4.92
C SER A 521 -30.77 5.21 4.54
N LEU A 522 -30.34 4.09 5.14
CA LEU A 522 -28.98 3.59 5.05
C LEU A 522 -28.67 3.08 3.64
N LYS A 523 -27.67 3.67 2.99
CA LYS A 523 -27.22 3.35 1.63
C LYS A 523 -25.93 2.52 1.61
N SER A 524 -25.07 2.70 2.60
CA SER A 524 -23.76 2.04 2.70
C SER A 524 -23.57 1.42 4.08
N LEU A 525 -23.18 0.14 4.11
CA LEU A 525 -22.87 -0.60 5.33
C LEU A 525 -21.51 -1.29 5.19
N ILE A 526 -20.60 -1.00 6.11
CA ILE A 526 -19.28 -1.65 6.22
C ILE A 526 -19.24 -2.42 7.53
N LEU A 527 -19.03 -3.73 7.43
CA LEU A 527 -18.86 -4.66 8.53
C LEU A 527 -17.39 -5.10 8.57
N ASN A 528 -16.62 -4.52 9.49
CA ASN A 528 -15.18 -4.73 9.57
C ASN A 528 -14.79 -6.13 10.09
N ASN A 529 -13.51 -6.32 10.41
CA ASN A 529 -12.82 -7.61 10.44
C ASN A 529 -13.55 -8.76 11.14
N GLU A 530 -14.00 -8.61 12.39
CA GLU A 530 -14.47 -9.73 13.22
C GLU A 530 -15.94 -10.12 12.99
N PHE A 531 -16.71 -9.38 12.19
CA PHE A 531 -18.12 -9.69 12.00
C PHE A 531 -18.30 -11.04 11.32
N ASN A 532 -18.94 -11.98 12.01
CA ASN A 532 -19.25 -13.32 11.50
C ASN A 532 -20.58 -13.86 12.05
N GLN A 533 -21.56 -12.98 12.29
CA GLN A 533 -22.92 -13.39 12.67
C GLN A 533 -23.74 -13.76 11.43
N LYS A 534 -24.66 -14.72 11.59
CA LYS A 534 -25.65 -15.06 10.55
C LYS A 534 -26.59 -13.86 10.36
N ILE A 535 -26.80 -13.46 9.11
CA ILE A 535 -27.79 -12.43 8.76
C ILE A 535 -29.07 -13.13 8.30
N LYS A 536 -30.21 -12.69 8.86
CA LYS A 536 -31.55 -13.23 8.58
C LYS A 536 -32.32 -12.29 7.65
N LEU A 537 -33.43 -12.80 7.11
CA LEU A 537 -34.32 -12.04 6.23
C LEU A 537 -34.74 -10.72 6.90
N ASN A 538 -34.75 -9.63 6.13
CA ASN A 538 -35.18 -8.28 6.55
C ASN A 538 -34.31 -7.60 7.64
N GLN A 539 -33.17 -8.16 8.05
CA GLN A 539 -32.25 -7.48 8.97
C GLN A 539 -31.49 -6.33 8.28
N LEU A 540 -31.27 -6.43 6.96
CA LEU A 540 -30.67 -5.38 6.16
C LEU A 540 -31.75 -4.62 5.37
N PRO A 541 -31.81 -3.27 5.46
CA PRO A 541 -32.80 -2.49 4.71
C PRO A 541 -32.51 -2.49 3.20
N ASN A 542 -33.58 -2.49 2.39
CA ASN A 542 -33.48 -2.47 0.92
C ASN A 542 -32.93 -1.16 0.33
N SER A 543 -32.72 -0.12 1.14
CA SER A 543 -32.04 1.11 0.76
C SER A 543 -30.53 0.91 0.54
N ILE A 544 -29.95 -0.17 1.07
CA ILE A 544 -28.51 -0.45 0.95
C ILE A 544 -28.15 -0.74 -0.50
N THR A 545 -27.18 0.03 -1.00
CA THR A 545 -26.59 -0.11 -2.34
C THR A 545 -25.13 -0.54 -2.30
N PHE A 546 -24.44 -0.37 -1.16
CA PHE A 546 -23.07 -0.79 -0.93
C PHE A 546 -22.98 -1.62 0.35
N LEU A 547 -22.45 -2.84 0.24
CA LEU A 547 -22.21 -3.74 1.37
C LEU A 547 -20.79 -4.30 1.29
N GLU A 548 -20.04 -4.14 2.37
CA GLU A 548 -18.68 -4.66 2.49
C GLU A 548 -18.53 -5.48 3.77
N PHE A 549 -17.93 -6.66 3.63
CA PHE A 549 -17.40 -7.47 4.72
C PHE A 549 -15.87 -7.50 4.62
N SER A 550 -15.15 -7.27 5.72
CA SER A 550 -13.68 -7.13 5.63
C SER A 550 -12.92 -8.45 5.77
N PHE A 551 -13.08 -9.23 6.86
CA PHE A 551 -12.20 -10.38 7.13
C PHE A 551 -12.91 -11.69 7.46
N HIS A 552 -13.62 -11.81 8.58
CA HIS A 552 -14.05 -13.09 9.15
C HIS A 552 -15.39 -13.64 8.64
N PHE A 553 -16.23 -12.81 8.01
CA PHE A 553 -17.57 -13.21 7.57
C PHE A 553 -17.54 -14.42 6.61
N ASN A 554 -18.21 -15.51 6.98
CA ASN A 554 -18.22 -16.75 6.20
C ASN A 554 -19.56 -17.53 6.27
N HIS A 555 -20.68 -16.82 6.14
CA HIS A 555 -22.03 -17.41 6.12
C HIS A 555 -22.66 -17.39 4.73
N SER A 556 -23.52 -18.37 4.44
CA SER A 556 -24.28 -18.43 3.18
C SER A 556 -25.34 -17.34 3.09
N PHE A 557 -25.58 -16.85 1.86
CA PHE A 557 -26.68 -15.93 1.55
C PHE A 557 -28.06 -16.59 1.52
N GLN A 558 -28.11 -17.92 1.36
CA GLN A 558 -29.36 -18.67 1.17
C GLN A 558 -30.12 -18.86 2.48
N ILE A 559 -31.45 -18.80 2.40
CA ILE A 559 -32.35 -19.15 3.51
C ILE A 559 -32.85 -20.58 3.30
N LYS A 560 -32.61 -21.48 4.27
CA LYS A 560 -33.17 -22.85 4.28
C LYS A 560 -34.65 -22.79 4.70
N TYR A 561 -35.52 -23.55 4.03
CA TYR A 561 -36.94 -23.74 4.40
C TYR A 561 -37.13 -25.10 5.05
N ASN A 562 -37.74 -25.15 6.23
CA ASN A 562 -38.15 -26.42 6.82
C ASN A 562 -39.44 -26.91 6.16
N LYS A 563 -39.41 -28.10 5.54
CA LYS A 563 -40.62 -28.81 5.09
C LYS A 563 -41.38 -29.35 6.31
N LYS A 564 -42.12 -28.48 7.01
CA LYS A 564 -43.32 -28.81 7.83
C LYS A 564 -43.87 -27.53 8.46
N GLY A 565 -45.02 -27.08 7.95
CA GLY A 565 -45.79 -25.94 8.49
C GLY A 565 -45.23 -24.58 8.11
N ASN A 566 -46.11 -23.61 7.86
CA ASN A 566 -45.81 -22.23 7.44
C ASN A 566 -45.10 -21.40 8.54
N GLU A 567 -43.99 -21.89 9.09
CA GLU A 567 -43.11 -21.11 9.95
C GLU A 567 -41.71 -21.03 9.36
N ILE A 568 -41.28 -19.80 9.05
CA ILE A 568 -39.91 -19.48 8.64
C ILE A 568 -39.07 -19.47 9.91
N THR A 569 -38.58 -20.63 10.35
CA THR A 569 -37.64 -20.71 11.48
C THR A 569 -36.21 -20.73 10.97
N SER A 570 -35.42 -19.74 11.36
CA SER A 570 -33.99 -19.68 11.10
C SER A 570 -33.19 -20.50 12.11
N ASP A 571 -33.46 -21.79 12.31
CA ASP A 571 -32.68 -22.59 13.25
C ASP A 571 -32.71 -24.09 12.93
N SER A 572 -31.54 -24.63 12.59
CA SER A 572 -31.00 -25.84 13.22
C SER A 572 -29.47 -25.76 13.15
N LYS A 573 -28.84 -26.36 14.16
CA LYS A 573 -27.38 -26.36 14.44
C LYS A 573 -26.58 -26.69 13.18
N ASP A 574 -25.38 -26.09 13.10
CA ASP A 574 -24.37 -26.44 12.11
C ASP A 574 -24.03 -27.93 12.27
N GLU A 575 -24.70 -28.77 11.48
CA GLU A 575 -24.12 -30.02 11.01
C GLU A 575 -23.21 -29.62 9.86
N ASP A 576 -21.97 -30.10 9.94
CA ASP A 576 -20.95 -30.02 8.91
C ASP A 576 -21.59 -30.23 7.53
N ASP A 577 -21.51 -29.21 6.66
CA ASP A 577 -21.75 -29.42 5.23
C ASP A 577 -20.64 -30.40 4.80
N SER A 578 -20.95 -31.69 4.79
CA SER A 578 -20.12 -32.72 4.19
C SER A 578 -19.76 -32.27 2.79
N ASP A 579 -18.48 -32.41 2.46
CA ASP A 579 -17.93 -32.29 1.12
C ASP A 579 -18.54 -33.40 0.23
N ASP A 580 -19.81 -33.26 -0.13
CA ASP A 580 -20.40 -34.01 -1.23
C ASP A 580 -19.84 -33.39 -2.53
N ASP A 581 -18.60 -33.78 -2.80
CA ASP A 581 -18.03 -33.91 -4.13
C ASP A 581 -18.89 -34.94 -4.89
N ASP A 582 -19.99 -34.49 -5.48
CA ASP A 582 -20.58 -35.03 -6.72
C ASP A 582 -21.98 -34.40 -6.92
N ASP A 583 -22.00 -33.31 -7.68
CA ASP A 583 -23.14 -33.03 -8.55
C ASP A 583 -22.54 -32.45 -9.83
N ASP A 584 -22.14 -33.39 -10.68
CA ASP A 584 -21.98 -33.18 -12.10
C ASP A 584 -23.28 -32.57 -12.61
N CYS A 585 -23.23 -31.34 -13.11
CA CYS A 585 -24.34 -30.80 -13.89
C CYS A 585 -24.39 -31.53 -15.23
N THR A 586 -24.85 -32.77 -15.23
CA THR A 586 -25.43 -33.46 -16.38
C THR A 586 -26.93 -33.15 -16.42
N GLU A 587 -27.28 -31.87 -16.66
CA GLU A 587 -28.61 -31.55 -17.19
C GLU A 587 -28.56 -31.67 -18.73
N GLU A 588 -28.40 -32.91 -19.20
CA GLU A 588 -28.90 -33.37 -20.50
C GLU A 588 -29.39 -34.81 -20.32
N SER A 589 -30.57 -34.96 -19.71
CA SER A 589 -31.60 -35.93 -20.12
C SER A 589 -32.74 -36.02 -19.09
N GLN A 590 -33.97 -35.96 -19.61
CA GLN A 590 -35.26 -36.28 -18.96
C GLN A 590 -35.90 -35.21 -18.05
N GLU A 591 -36.48 -34.17 -18.65
CA GLU A 591 -37.76 -33.65 -18.16
C GLU A 591 -38.89 -34.33 -18.94
N SER A 592 -39.47 -35.36 -18.31
CA SER A 592 -40.82 -35.84 -18.61
C SER A 592 -41.80 -35.11 -17.69
N GLU A 593 -42.96 -34.80 -18.24
CA GLU A 593 -44.08 -34.06 -17.63
C GLU A 593 -44.36 -34.47 -16.18
N TYR A 594 -44.25 -33.55 -15.22
CA TYR A 594 -45.14 -33.49 -14.05
C TYR A 594 -45.14 -32.10 -13.41
N SER A 595 -46.30 -31.43 -13.50
CA SER A 595 -46.87 -30.51 -12.52
C SER A 595 -46.08 -29.25 -12.13
N SER A 596 -46.52 -28.14 -12.73
CA SER A 596 -46.32 -26.76 -12.31
C SER A 596 -46.71 -26.49 -10.84
N GLU A 597 -45.75 -26.57 -9.92
CA GLU A 597 -45.77 -25.78 -8.69
C GLU A 597 -44.76 -24.64 -8.81
N VAL A 598 -45.26 -23.42 -8.60
CA VAL A 598 -44.54 -22.15 -8.69
C VAL A 598 -43.28 -22.20 -7.82
N LEU A 599 -42.12 -22.46 -8.43
CA LEU A 599 -40.80 -22.35 -7.80
C LEU A 599 -40.57 -20.89 -7.38
N SER A 600 -40.92 -20.58 -6.13
CA SER A 600 -40.66 -19.28 -5.52
C SER A 600 -39.15 -18.99 -5.60
N LYS A 601 -38.78 -17.82 -6.13
CA LYS A 601 -37.37 -17.35 -6.19
C LYS A 601 -36.64 -17.68 -4.86
N PRO A 602 -35.38 -18.15 -4.90
CA PRO A 602 -34.62 -18.43 -3.69
C PRO A 602 -34.60 -17.18 -2.81
N LYS A 603 -35.11 -17.29 -1.58
CA LYS A 603 -35.07 -16.17 -0.63
C LYS A 603 -33.63 -16.03 -0.11
N THR A 604 -33.13 -14.80 -0.22
CA THR A 604 -31.83 -14.35 0.27
C THR A 604 -32.05 -13.22 1.26
N TRP A 605 -31.10 -13.01 2.17
CA TRP A 605 -31.10 -11.85 3.07
C TRP A 605 -30.42 -10.62 2.45
N LEU A 606 -29.84 -10.74 1.25
CA LEU A 606 -29.21 -9.62 0.55
C LEU A 606 -30.26 -8.56 0.12
N PRO A 607 -29.97 -7.26 0.29
CA PRO A 607 -30.85 -6.18 -0.18
C PRO A 607 -31.09 -6.21 -1.69
N ASN A 608 -32.33 -5.95 -2.10
CA ASN A 608 -32.72 -6.03 -3.52
C ASN A 608 -32.13 -4.92 -4.42
N ASN A 609 -31.72 -3.79 -3.84
CA ASN A 609 -31.12 -2.66 -4.56
C ASN A 609 -29.59 -2.63 -4.46
N LEU A 610 -28.98 -3.70 -3.94
CA LEU A 610 -27.54 -3.78 -3.74
C LEU A 610 -26.80 -3.66 -5.09
N LYS A 611 -25.91 -2.67 -5.20
CA LYS A 611 -25.12 -2.40 -6.41
C LYS A 611 -23.69 -2.93 -6.30
N THR A 612 -23.11 -2.86 -5.10
CA THR A 612 -21.74 -3.29 -4.82
C THR A 612 -21.71 -4.22 -3.61
N LEU A 613 -21.09 -5.39 -3.80
CA LEU A 613 -20.85 -6.38 -2.75
C LEU A 613 -19.35 -6.72 -2.73
N ILE A 614 -18.72 -6.48 -1.58
CA ILE A 614 -17.33 -6.87 -1.32
C ILE A 614 -17.32 -7.91 -0.21
N LEU A 615 -16.81 -9.10 -0.52
CA LEU A 615 -16.74 -10.22 0.42
C LEU A 615 -15.38 -10.27 1.09
N GLY A 616 -15.40 -10.57 2.39
CA GLY A 616 -14.23 -10.50 3.24
C GLY A 616 -13.23 -11.63 3.00
N TYR A 617 -12.02 -11.45 3.53
CA TYR A 617 -10.88 -12.33 3.33
C TYR A 617 -11.22 -13.83 3.49
N LYS A 618 -11.91 -14.23 4.55
CA LYS A 618 -12.24 -15.63 4.89
C LYS A 618 -13.52 -16.18 4.25
N TYR A 619 -14.26 -15.39 3.47
CA TYR A 619 -15.49 -15.87 2.85
C TYR A 619 -15.15 -17.03 1.90
N ASN A 620 -15.79 -18.19 2.09
CA ASN A 620 -15.58 -19.39 1.27
C ASN A 620 -16.86 -20.24 1.14
N LYS A 621 -18.04 -19.60 1.04
CA LYS A 621 -19.30 -20.31 0.80
C LYS A 621 -19.69 -20.29 -0.69
N LYS A 622 -20.25 -21.40 -1.19
CA LYS A 622 -20.73 -21.54 -2.58
C LYS A 622 -21.84 -20.54 -2.89
N ILE A 623 -21.74 -19.87 -4.04
CA ILE A 623 -22.80 -19.00 -4.56
C ILE A 623 -23.68 -19.81 -5.51
N LYS A 624 -24.95 -20.02 -5.16
CA LYS A 624 -25.92 -20.73 -6.01
C LYS A 624 -26.71 -19.77 -6.90
N LYS A 625 -27.36 -20.32 -7.93
CA LYS A 625 -28.23 -19.60 -8.87
C LYS A 625 -29.32 -18.80 -8.16
N GLY A 626 -29.53 -17.55 -8.58
CA GLY A 626 -30.60 -16.68 -8.09
C GLY A 626 -30.37 -16.04 -6.71
N VAL A 627 -29.24 -16.30 -6.06
CA VAL A 627 -28.94 -15.82 -4.70
C VAL A 627 -28.47 -14.38 -4.65
N LEU A 628 -27.70 -13.95 -5.67
CA LEU A 628 -27.24 -12.57 -5.81
C LEU A 628 -28.35 -11.70 -6.43
N PRO A 629 -28.56 -10.47 -5.94
CA PRO A 629 -29.58 -9.57 -6.47
C PRO A 629 -29.25 -9.11 -7.88
N GLN A 630 -30.26 -8.95 -8.74
CA GLN A 630 -30.07 -8.54 -10.14
C GLN A 630 -29.61 -7.09 -10.31
N SER A 631 -29.76 -6.25 -9.27
CA SER A 631 -29.22 -4.88 -9.23
C SER A 631 -27.70 -4.81 -9.10
N LEU A 632 -27.04 -5.94 -8.78
CA LEU A 632 -25.63 -5.98 -8.48
C LEU A 632 -24.80 -5.73 -9.74
N THR A 633 -23.95 -4.70 -9.68
CA THR A 633 -23.08 -4.29 -10.78
C THR A 633 -21.60 -4.54 -10.48
N HIS A 634 -21.23 -4.62 -9.19
CA HIS A 634 -19.86 -4.83 -8.73
C HIS A 634 -19.82 -5.95 -7.69
N LEU A 635 -19.00 -6.98 -7.96
CA LEU A 635 -18.78 -8.10 -7.05
C LEU A 635 -17.28 -8.34 -6.86
N SER A 636 -16.82 -8.35 -5.61
CA SER A 636 -15.48 -8.78 -5.24
C SER A 636 -15.58 -10.00 -4.32
N MET A 637 -14.96 -11.09 -4.73
CA MET A 637 -14.94 -12.34 -3.98
C MET A 637 -13.91 -12.28 -2.84
N GLY A 638 -14.19 -13.03 -1.77
CA GLY A 638 -13.29 -13.14 -0.62
C GLY A 638 -11.97 -13.82 -0.97
N PHE A 639 -10.88 -13.46 -0.29
CA PHE A 639 -9.52 -13.92 -0.59
C PHE A 639 -9.35 -15.45 -0.57
N THR A 640 -10.09 -16.16 0.29
CA THR A 640 -10.03 -17.63 0.41
C THR A 640 -11.04 -18.36 -0.46
N TRP A 641 -11.96 -17.65 -1.12
CA TRP A 641 -13.06 -18.26 -1.86
C TRP A 641 -12.55 -19.06 -3.07
N ASN A 642 -12.86 -20.36 -3.14
CA ASN A 642 -12.40 -21.21 -4.24
C ASN A 642 -13.47 -22.25 -4.66
N HIS A 643 -14.61 -21.78 -5.16
CA HIS A 643 -15.71 -22.65 -5.62
C HIS A 643 -15.97 -22.49 -7.12
N LYS A 644 -16.45 -23.54 -7.79
CA LYS A 644 -16.94 -23.47 -9.18
C LYS A 644 -18.11 -22.48 -9.29
N ILE A 645 -18.14 -21.67 -10.36
CA ILE A 645 -19.25 -20.78 -10.68
C ILE A 645 -20.15 -21.46 -11.70
N GLY A 646 -21.39 -21.74 -11.33
CA GLY A 646 -22.41 -22.29 -12.23
C GLY A 646 -23.07 -21.23 -13.11
N LYS A 647 -23.68 -21.67 -14.22
CA LYS A 647 -24.46 -20.81 -15.13
C LYS A 647 -25.62 -20.17 -14.36
N GLY A 648 -25.74 -18.84 -14.44
CA GLY A 648 -26.77 -18.06 -13.75
C GLY A 648 -26.52 -17.82 -12.24
N CYS A 649 -25.36 -18.20 -11.70
CA CYS A 649 -24.95 -17.80 -10.34
C CYS A 649 -24.60 -16.31 -10.26
N LEU A 650 -24.11 -15.73 -11.35
CA LEU A 650 -23.81 -14.29 -11.46
C LEU A 650 -25.02 -13.54 -12.06
N PRO A 651 -25.34 -12.33 -11.56
CA PRO A 651 -26.45 -11.54 -12.07
C PRO A 651 -26.15 -10.98 -13.47
N LEU A 652 -27.19 -10.86 -14.31
CA LEU A 652 -27.03 -10.49 -15.71
C LEU A 652 -26.51 -9.06 -15.94
N GLY A 653 -26.74 -8.16 -14.97
CA GLY A 653 -26.30 -6.76 -15.03
C GLY A 653 -24.92 -6.49 -14.39
N LEU A 654 -24.17 -7.53 -14.05
CA LEU A 654 -22.85 -7.39 -13.43
C LEU A 654 -21.86 -6.76 -14.42
N LYS A 655 -21.18 -5.68 -14.00
CA LYS A 655 -20.19 -4.94 -14.79
C LYS A 655 -18.76 -5.22 -14.35
N LYS A 656 -18.53 -5.42 -13.05
CA LYS A 656 -17.20 -5.66 -12.48
C LYS A 656 -17.20 -6.92 -11.63
N LEU A 657 -16.28 -7.83 -11.95
CA LEU A 657 -16.02 -9.05 -11.19
C LEU A 657 -14.53 -9.11 -10.83
N ILE A 658 -14.25 -9.23 -9.53
CA ILE A 658 -12.92 -9.55 -9.00
C ILE A 658 -13.02 -10.92 -8.34
N LEU A 659 -12.35 -11.90 -8.93
CA LEU A 659 -12.25 -13.25 -8.38
C LEU A 659 -11.22 -13.31 -7.24
N SER A 660 -11.35 -14.35 -6.44
CA SER A 660 -10.53 -14.57 -5.26
C SER A 660 -9.06 -14.78 -5.60
N CYS A 661 -8.15 -14.43 -4.69
CA CYS A 661 -6.75 -14.78 -4.83
C CYS A 661 -6.53 -16.30 -4.95
N ASN A 662 -7.35 -17.11 -4.27
CA ASN A 662 -7.25 -18.58 -4.29
C ASN A 662 -8.12 -19.25 -5.37
N PHE A 663 -8.86 -18.48 -6.19
CA PHE A 663 -9.72 -19.07 -7.22
C PHE A 663 -8.90 -19.79 -8.28
N ASP A 664 -9.17 -21.08 -8.50
CA ASP A 664 -8.47 -21.90 -9.49
C ASP A 664 -9.39 -22.96 -10.12
N HIS A 665 -10.62 -22.58 -10.52
CA HIS A 665 -11.57 -23.48 -11.20
C HIS A 665 -11.81 -23.08 -12.65
N ILE A 666 -11.97 -24.06 -13.53
CA ILE A 666 -12.35 -23.84 -14.94
C ILE A 666 -13.66 -23.06 -15.01
N LEU A 667 -13.67 -21.97 -15.78
CA LEU A 667 -14.89 -21.26 -16.15
C LEU A 667 -15.49 -21.92 -17.40
N LYS A 668 -16.81 -22.05 -17.46
CA LYS A 668 -17.52 -22.60 -18.64
C LYS A 668 -18.20 -21.47 -19.42
N VAL A 669 -18.49 -21.71 -20.70
CA VAL A 669 -19.22 -20.77 -21.55
C VAL A 669 -20.59 -20.43 -20.93
N GLY A 670 -20.96 -19.15 -20.96
CA GLY A 670 -22.22 -18.65 -20.38
C GLY A 670 -22.22 -18.47 -18.85
N VAL A 671 -21.10 -18.72 -18.17
CA VAL A 671 -20.94 -18.42 -16.73
C VAL A 671 -20.78 -16.91 -16.50
N LEU A 672 -19.94 -16.26 -17.31
CA LEU A 672 -19.73 -14.81 -17.23
C LEU A 672 -20.90 -14.06 -17.88
N PRO A 673 -21.46 -13.02 -17.22
CA PRO A 673 -22.59 -12.28 -17.76
C PRO A 673 -22.19 -11.42 -18.96
N PRO A 674 -23.09 -11.23 -19.95
CA PRO A 674 -22.79 -10.53 -21.20
C PRO A 674 -22.58 -9.01 -21.04
N THR A 675 -22.84 -8.44 -19.86
CA THR A 675 -22.60 -7.02 -19.54
C THR A 675 -21.28 -6.76 -18.82
N LEU A 676 -20.46 -7.79 -18.58
CA LEU A 676 -19.24 -7.66 -17.79
C LEU A 676 -18.20 -6.81 -18.54
N GLU A 677 -17.78 -5.71 -17.92
CA GLU A 677 -16.82 -4.74 -18.48
C GLU A 677 -15.42 -4.91 -17.89
N TYR A 678 -15.31 -5.44 -16.66
CA TYR A 678 -14.06 -5.63 -15.93
C TYR A 678 -13.99 -7.01 -15.28
N LEU A 679 -12.93 -7.76 -15.58
CA LEU A 679 -12.64 -9.06 -14.98
C LEU A 679 -11.19 -9.13 -14.47
N ASP A 680 -11.05 -9.43 -13.18
CA ASP A 680 -9.78 -9.82 -12.55
C ASP A 680 -9.88 -11.28 -12.08
N MET A 681 -9.02 -12.14 -12.62
CA MET A 681 -9.01 -13.59 -12.37
C MET A 681 -8.38 -14.00 -11.03
N GLY A 682 -7.92 -13.03 -10.22
CA GLY A 682 -7.30 -13.31 -8.93
C GLY A 682 -5.80 -13.54 -9.03
N GLN A 683 -5.21 -14.31 -8.12
CA GLN A 683 -3.75 -14.46 -7.99
C GLN A 683 -3.24 -15.85 -8.38
N GLN A 684 -3.99 -16.91 -8.05
CA GLN A 684 -3.58 -18.30 -8.24
C GLN A 684 -4.15 -18.98 -9.49
N PHE A 685 -5.17 -18.40 -10.13
CA PHE A 685 -5.83 -19.00 -11.29
C PHE A 685 -4.84 -19.43 -12.39
N ASN A 686 -4.76 -20.72 -12.68
CA ASN A 686 -3.87 -21.31 -13.68
C ASN A 686 -4.52 -22.52 -14.39
N GLN A 687 -5.86 -22.54 -14.48
CA GLN A 687 -6.59 -23.54 -15.26
C GLN A 687 -6.58 -23.21 -16.76
N PRO A 688 -6.75 -24.21 -17.66
CA PRO A 688 -6.98 -23.96 -19.08
C PRO A 688 -8.11 -22.95 -19.29
N PHE A 689 -7.90 -22.00 -20.19
CA PHE A 689 -8.78 -20.86 -20.35
C PHE A 689 -9.18 -20.67 -21.81
N ASP A 690 -10.42 -21.05 -22.13
CA ASP A 690 -11.02 -20.78 -23.44
C ASP A 690 -11.50 -19.32 -23.50
N LEU A 691 -10.98 -18.57 -24.48
CA LEU A 691 -11.35 -17.17 -24.67
C LEU A 691 -12.82 -16.99 -25.09
N ASN A 692 -13.50 -18.02 -25.64
CA ASN A 692 -14.92 -17.97 -25.95
C ASN A 692 -15.82 -17.76 -24.72
N ILE A 693 -15.28 -17.96 -23.52
CA ILE A 693 -15.97 -17.71 -22.24
C ILE A 693 -16.13 -16.20 -21.99
N LEU A 694 -15.25 -15.36 -22.57
CA LEU A 694 -15.22 -13.93 -22.32
C LEU A 694 -16.38 -13.21 -23.03
N PRO A 695 -17.10 -12.32 -22.33
CA PRO A 695 -18.18 -11.55 -22.95
C PRO A 695 -17.64 -10.42 -23.84
N ASN A 696 -18.35 -10.12 -24.91
CA ASN A 696 -18.01 -9.06 -25.88
C ASN A 696 -18.08 -7.62 -25.33
N SER A 697 -18.58 -7.42 -24.10
CA SER A 697 -18.59 -6.14 -23.40
C SER A 697 -17.28 -5.84 -22.65
N LEU A 698 -16.38 -6.82 -22.54
CA LEU A 698 -15.22 -6.74 -21.65
C LEU A 698 -14.22 -5.69 -22.15
N THR A 699 -13.91 -4.71 -21.30
CA THR A 699 -12.95 -3.63 -21.60
C THR A 699 -11.63 -3.80 -20.86
N PHE A 700 -11.65 -4.51 -19.73
CA PHE A 700 -10.47 -4.80 -18.91
C PHE A 700 -10.44 -6.28 -18.54
N LEU A 701 -9.32 -6.94 -18.86
CA LEU A 701 -9.06 -8.32 -18.48
C LEU A 701 -7.69 -8.42 -17.80
N LYS A 702 -7.67 -9.01 -16.61
CA LYS A 702 -6.45 -9.32 -15.88
C LYS A 702 -6.39 -10.81 -15.54
N PHE A 703 -5.37 -11.47 -16.07
CA PHE A 703 -4.97 -12.81 -15.66
C PHE A 703 -4.17 -12.78 -14.36
N SER A 704 -4.12 -13.94 -13.72
CA SER A 704 -3.48 -14.11 -12.42
C SER A 704 -1.95 -14.06 -12.51
N ASN A 705 -1.30 -13.84 -11.37
CA ASN A 705 0.16 -13.94 -11.26
C ASN A 705 0.69 -15.34 -11.54
N SER A 706 -0.11 -16.38 -11.30
CA SER A 706 0.24 -17.78 -11.53
C SER A 706 -0.14 -18.30 -12.91
N PHE A 707 -0.89 -17.54 -13.71
CA PHE A 707 -1.38 -18.00 -15.00
C PHE A 707 -0.24 -18.20 -16.02
N ASN A 708 -0.09 -19.42 -16.53
CA ASN A 708 0.88 -19.78 -17.56
C ASN A 708 0.36 -20.88 -18.50
N GLN A 709 -0.95 -20.94 -18.72
CA GLN A 709 -1.57 -21.87 -19.66
C GLN A 709 -1.54 -21.33 -21.10
N PRO A 710 -1.58 -22.21 -22.12
CA PRO A 710 -1.83 -21.78 -23.49
C PRO A 710 -3.14 -21.01 -23.59
N ILE A 711 -3.17 -20.04 -24.50
CA ILE A 711 -4.38 -19.29 -24.83
C ILE A 711 -4.79 -19.78 -26.21
N GLU A 712 -5.59 -20.84 -26.24
CA GLU A 712 -6.00 -21.54 -27.46
C GLU A 712 -7.49 -21.29 -27.75
N ARG A 713 -7.87 -21.42 -29.03
CA ARG A 713 -9.26 -21.48 -29.47
C ARG A 713 -9.65 -22.96 -29.49
N ASP A 714 -10.66 -23.36 -28.72
CA ASP A 714 -11.19 -24.72 -28.86
C ASP A 714 -12.00 -24.77 -30.17
N ASN A 715 -11.38 -25.22 -31.26
CA ASN A 715 -11.99 -25.28 -32.58
C ASN A 715 -13.16 -26.29 -32.68
N ASN A 716 -13.48 -26.99 -31.59
CA ASN A 716 -14.56 -27.98 -31.54
C ASN A 716 -15.96 -27.39 -31.33
N ASN A 717 -16.10 -26.07 -31.07
CA ASN A 717 -17.42 -25.45 -30.79
C ASN A 717 -17.86 -24.35 -31.77
N ASN A 718 -17.16 -24.16 -32.89
CA ASN A 718 -17.50 -23.14 -33.90
C ASN A 718 -18.75 -23.44 -34.75
N ASN A 719 -19.68 -24.29 -34.28
CA ASN A 719 -20.92 -24.60 -35.00
C ASN A 719 -22.22 -24.43 -34.20
N ILE A 720 -22.22 -23.71 -33.07
CA ILE A 720 -23.47 -23.41 -32.37
C ILE A 720 -23.69 -21.89 -32.23
N ASN A 721 -24.39 -21.37 -33.23
CA ASN A 721 -25.36 -20.27 -33.19
C ASN A 721 -24.87 -18.85 -32.89
N ASN A 722 -24.25 -18.28 -33.92
CA ASN A 722 -24.64 -16.96 -34.42
C ASN A 722 -25.77 -17.16 -35.45
N ASN A 723 -27.02 -17.34 -35.00
CA ASN A 723 -28.24 -17.15 -35.81
C ASN A 723 -29.49 -17.26 -34.92
N ASN A 724 -29.83 -16.17 -34.24
CA ASN A 724 -31.22 -15.89 -33.93
C ASN A 724 -31.85 -15.34 -35.22
N ASN A 725 -32.46 -16.22 -36.01
CA ASN A 725 -33.52 -15.85 -36.93
C ASN A 725 -34.58 -16.95 -36.93
N ASN A 726 -35.79 -16.56 -36.55
CA ASN A 726 -37.00 -17.35 -36.64
C ASN A 726 -37.14 -17.97 -38.04
N ASN A 727 -37.34 -19.29 -38.11
CA ASN A 727 -38.46 -19.90 -38.81
C ASN A 727 -38.48 -21.43 -38.58
N ASN A 728 -39.56 -21.88 -37.95
CA ASN A 728 -40.01 -23.27 -37.99
C ASN A 728 -40.37 -23.66 -39.43
N ASN A 729 -39.86 -24.79 -39.93
CA ASN A 729 -40.69 -25.94 -40.31
C ASN A 729 -39.92 -27.09 -40.97
N ASN A 730 -40.27 -28.30 -40.50
CA ASN A 730 -40.36 -29.59 -41.17
C ASN A 730 -39.11 -30.42 -41.52
N ASN A 731 -38.93 -31.49 -40.73
CA ASN A 731 -38.98 -32.91 -41.13
C ASN A 731 -38.49 -33.27 -42.54
N ASN A 732 -37.54 -34.19 -42.67
CA ASN A 732 -37.82 -35.63 -42.55
C ASN A 732 -36.56 -36.51 -42.74
N ASN A 733 -36.59 -37.65 -42.04
CA ASN A 733 -36.13 -38.98 -42.48
C ASN A 733 -34.64 -39.39 -42.58
N ASN A 734 -34.35 -40.36 -41.69
CA ASN A 734 -33.92 -41.73 -41.97
C ASN A 734 -32.43 -42.13 -42.02
N ASN A 735 -32.16 -43.06 -41.09
CA ASN A 735 -31.50 -44.36 -41.26
C ASN A 735 -29.97 -44.48 -41.31
N ASN A 736 -29.50 -45.08 -40.21
CA ASN A 736 -28.83 -46.38 -40.13
C ASN A 736 -27.39 -46.55 -40.64
N ASN A 737 -26.64 -47.14 -39.70
CA ASN A 737 -25.69 -48.25 -39.86
C ASN A 737 -24.20 -47.96 -40.11
N ASN A 738 -23.48 -48.25 -39.02
CA ASN A 738 -22.44 -49.29 -38.89
C ASN A 738 -21.00 -49.03 -39.35
N ASN A 739 -20.15 -49.54 -38.45
CA ASN A 739 -18.86 -50.17 -38.63
C ASN A 739 -17.56 -49.34 -38.64
N ASN A 740 -16.89 -49.43 -37.47
CA ASN A 740 -15.69 -50.21 -37.22
C ASN A 740 -14.35 -49.85 -37.88
N ASN A 741 -13.33 -49.95 -37.00
CA ASN A 741 -11.91 -50.25 -37.20
C ASN A 741 -10.91 -49.12 -37.44
N ASN A 742 -10.12 -48.90 -36.38
CA ASN A 742 -8.66 -49.10 -36.31
C ASN A 742 -7.83 -48.67 -37.54
N ASN A 743 -6.92 -47.71 -37.31
CA ASN A 743 -5.50 -48.03 -37.44
C ASN A 743 -4.56 -47.07 -36.71
N ASN A 744 -3.54 -47.69 -36.10
CA ASN A 744 -2.30 -47.10 -35.62
C ASN A 744 -1.61 -46.25 -36.70
N ASN A 745 -0.94 -45.17 -36.29
CA ASN A 745 0.48 -45.02 -36.64
C ASN A 745 1.24 -44.07 -35.72
N ASN A 746 2.37 -44.57 -35.24
CA ASN A 746 3.51 -43.82 -34.69
C ASN A 746 3.98 -42.74 -35.69
N ASN A 747 4.38 -41.56 -35.19
CA ASN A 747 5.76 -41.14 -35.39
C ASN A 747 6.25 -40.06 -34.43
N ASN A 748 7.49 -40.26 -34.03
CA ASN A 748 8.32 -39.40 -33.20
C ASN A 748 9.05 -38.34 -34.06
N ASN A 749 9.56 -37.30 -33.38
CA ASN A 749 10.69 -36.44 -33.70
C ASN A 749 10.55 -35.20 -34.62
N ASN A 750 10.71 -34.05 -33.93
CA ASN A 750 11.71 -32.99 -34.09
C ASN A 750 11.73 -32.03 -35.30
N ASN A 751 11.62 -30.75 -34.92
CA ASN A 751 12.39 -29.57 -35.33
C ASN A 751 12.37 -29.03 -36.77
N ASN A 752 12.02 -27.74 -36.83
CA ASN A 752 12.49 -26.68 -37.73
C ASN A 752 12.54 -26.98 -39.23
N ASN A 753 11.68 -26.27 -39.99
CA ASN A 753 12.24 -25.34 -40.96
C ASN A 753 11.27 -24.24 -41.40
N ASN A 754 11.86 -23.05 -41.55
CA ASN A 754 11.38 -21.94 -42.37
C ASN A 754 10.73 -22.41 -43.66
N ASN A 755 9.62 -21.78 -44.05
CA ASN A 755 9.42 -21.46 -45.44
C ASN A 755 8.74 -20.10 -45.59
N ASN A 756 9.53 -19.17 -46.11
CA ASN A 756 9.13 -17.88 -46.63
C ASN A 756 8.96 -18.08 -48.14
N ASN A 757 7.75 -17.94 -48.70
CA ASN A 757 7.57 -17.43 -50.06
C ASN A 757 6.10 -17.20 -50.45
N ASN A 758 5.84 -15.92 -50.74
CA ASN A 758 5.17 -15.34 -51.90
C ASN A 758 3.65 -15.40 -52.09
N ASN A 759 3.13 -14.17 -52.12
CA ASN A 759 2.27 -13.56 -53.14
C ASN A 759 0.98 -14.29 -53.52
N ASN A 760 -0.14 -13.67 -53.14
CA ASN A 760 -1.14 -13.28 -54.14
C ASN A 760 -1.79 -11.95 -53.74
N ASN A 761 -1.74 -11.00 -54.67
CA ASN A 761 -2.66 -9.89 -54.74
C ASN A 761 -4.05 -10.46 -54.97
N ASP A 762 -5.01 -10.16 -54.10
CA ASP A 762 -6.37 -9.91 -54.53
C ASP A 762 -7.01 -8.85 -53.64
N SER A 763 -7.63 -7.90 -54.33
CA SER A 763 -8.26 -6.71 -53.78
C SER A 763 -9.74 -7.01 -53.56
N ASN A 764 -10.27 -6.59 -52.40
CA ASN A 764 -11.67 -6.59 -51.97
C ASN A 764 -12.18 -7.87 -51.28
N GLY A 765 -12.47 -7.73 -49.98
CA GLY A 765 -13.39 -8.61 -49.24
C GLY A 765 -12.94 -8.86 -47.81
N ASP A 766 -13.33 -7.99 -46.88
CA ASP A 766 -13.35 -8.17 -45.43
C ASP A 766 -12.42 -9.25 -44.84
N ASP A 767 -11.21 -8.85 -44.45
CA ASP A 767 -10.32 -9.64 -43.59
C ASP A 767 -11.00 -9.90 -42.23
N ILE A 768 -11.76 -11.00 -42.16
CA ILE A 768 -12.18 -11.61 -40.90
C ILE A 768 -10.95 -12.30 -40.31
N THR A 769 -10.01 -11.48 -39.83
CA THR A 769 -9.12 -11.91 -38.75
C THR A 769 -9.97 -11.95 -37.49
N ASP A 770 -10.55 -13.11 -37.23
CA ASP A 770 -11.30 -13.37 -36.00
C ASP A 770 -10.36 -13.19 -34.80
N PHE A 771 -10.36 -12.00 -34.20
CA PHE A 771 -9.70 -11.77 -32.92
C PHE A 771 -10.25 -12.77 -31.90
N ILE A 772 -9.35 -13.47 -31.20
CA ILE A 772 -9.75 -14.47 -30.21
C ILE A 772 -10.24 -13.77 -28.92
N TYR A 773 -9.81 -12.53 -28.69
CA TYR A 773 -10.23 -11.71 -27.56
C TYR A 773 -11.46 -10.84 -27.89
N PRO A 774 -12.23 -10.41 -26.87
CA PRO A 774 -13.36 -9.48 -27.05
C PRO A 774 -12.97 -8.22 -27.82
N LYS A 775 -13.76 -7.85 -28.84
CA LYS A 775 -13.53 -6.67 -29.71
C LYS A 775 -13.58 -5.33 -28.97
N SER A 776 -14.10 -5.30 -27.75
CA SER A 776 -14.16 -4.10 -26.89
C SER A 776 -12.96 -3.95 -25.94
N LEU A 777 -12.06 -4.94 -25.89
CA LEU A 777 -11.01 -4.99 -24.89
C LEU A 777 -10.01 -3.85 -25.07
N LYS A 778 -9.81 -3.04 -24.03
CA LYS A 778 -8.91 -1.88 -24.02
C LYS A 778 -7.63 -2.13 -23.22
N THR A 779 -7.72 -2.95 -22.18
CA THR A 779 -6.57 -3.30 -21.34
C THR A 779 -6.51 -4.79 -21.10
N LEU A 780 -5.34 -5.36 -21.38
CA LEU A 780 -5.01 -6.75 -21.13
C LEU A 780 -3.79 -6.81 -20.21
N GLN A 781 -3.93 -7.51 -19.08
CA GLN A 781 -2.86 -7.71 -18.11
C GLN A 781 -2.60 -9.20 -17.89
N PHE A 782 -1.33 -9.58 -18.01
CA PHE A 782 -0.80 -10.85 -17.56
C PHE A 782 -0.02 -10.70 -16.27
N GLY A 783 0.04 -11.79 -15.51
CA GLY A 783 0.84 -11.89 -14.31
C GLY A 783 2.31 -12.20 -14.56
N ILE A 784 3.13 -12.09 -13.52
CA ILE A 784 4.60 -12.22 -13.62
C ILE A 784 5.13 -13.62 -13.99
N LEU A 785 4.30 -14.67 -13.87
CA LEU A 785 4.68 -16.04 -14.25
C LEU A 785 4.23 -16.43 -15.66
N PHE A 786 3.48 -15.57 -16.34
CA PHE A 786 3.20 -15.78 -17.75
C PHE A 786 4.50 -15.58 -18.54
N THR A 787 4.96 -16.63 -19.22
CA THR A 787 6.24 -16.60 -19.99
C THR A 787 6.09 -17.06 -21.43
N ARG A 788 4.85 -17.33 -21.86
CA ARG A 788 4.56 -17.86 -23.20
C ARG A 788 4.65 -16.76 -24.25
N GLN A 789 5.01 -17.15 -25.47
CA GLN A 789 5.01 -16.23 -26.60
C GLN A 789 3.60 -15.70 -26.85
N LEU A 790 3.48 -14.38 -27.06
CA LEU A 790 2.20 -13.72 -27.31
C LEU A 790 2.13 -13.24 -28.77
N ASN A 791 1.13 -13.72 -29.51
CA ASN A 791 0.87 -13.27 -30.88
C ASN A 791 0.01 -12.01 -30.89
N LEU A 792 0.61 -10.89 -31.31
CA LEU A 792 -0.02 -9.58 -31.32
C LEU A 792 -1.12 -9.47 -32.39
N ASN A 793 -1.06 -10.27 -33.47
CA ASN A 793 -2.10 -10.29 -34.51
C ASN A 793 -3.45 -10.78 -33.98
N LEU A 794 -3.46 -11.53 -32.87
CA LEU A 794 -4.67 -12.08 -32.26
C LEU A 794 -5.32 -11.10 -31.28
N LEU A 795 -4.63 -10.02 -30.92
CA LEU A 795 -5.13 -9.00 -30.01
C LEU A 795 -6.11 -8.05 -30.74
N PRO A 796 -7.18 -7.59 -30.10
CA PRO A 796 -8.22 -6.82 -30.77
C PRO A 796 -7.72 -5.40 -31.11
N LYS A 797 -8.20 -4.84 -32.22
CA LYS A 797 -7.88 -3.46 -32.66
C LYS A 797 -8.33 -2.35 -31.69
N SER A 798 -9.07 -2.70 -30.64
CA SER A 798 -9.45 -1.78 -29.55
C SER A 798 -8.42 -1.72 -28.43
N LEU A 799 -7.41 -2.60 -28.41
CA LEU A 799 -6.50 -2.75 -27.28
C LEU A 799 -5.54 -1.57 -27.20
N GLU A 800 -5.65 -0.77 -26.15
CA GLU A 800 -4.85 0.44 -25.94
C GLU A 800 -3.63 0.18 -25.03
N THR A 801 -3.75 -0.79 -24.10
CA THR A 801 -2.74 -1.06 -23.06
C THR A 801 -2.49 -2.56 -22.89
N LEU A 802 -1.21 -2.95 -22.92
CA LEU A 802 -0.74 -4.29 -22.58
C LEU A 802 0.18 -4.23 -21.36
N ILE A 803 -0.09 -5.07 -20.36
CA ILE A 803 0.71 -5.20 -19.14
C ILE A 803 1.22 -6.64 -19.04
N ILE A 804 2.54 -6.84 -19.02
CA ILE A 804 3.16 -8.18 -19.12
C ILE A 804 4.59 -8.20 -18.58
N SER A 805 5.11 -9.37 -18.19
CA SER A 805 6.47 -9.54 -17.63
C SER A 805 7.52 -10.06 -18.63
N HIS A 806 7.27 -9.95 -19.94
CA HIS A 806 8.24 -10.28 -20.99
C HIS A 806 7.93 -9.56 -22.30
N THR A 807 8.88 -9.63 -23.22
CA THR A 807 8.84 -9.06 -24.58
C THR A 807 8.87 -10.13 -25.68
N ASN A 808 8.57 -11.40 -25.35
CA ASN A 808 8.44 -12.49 -26.33
C ASN A 808 7.15 -12.36 -27.16
N PHE A 809 7.17 -11.47 -28.15
CA PHE A 809 6.05 -11.18 -29.05
C PHE A 809 6.29 -11.74 -30.45
N ILE A 810 5.21 -12.09 -31.14
CA ILE A 810 5.20 -12.38 -32.59
C ILE A 810 4.06 -11.65 -33.28
N GLY A 811 4.21 -11.43 -34.58
CA GLY A 811 3.23 -10.68 -35.37
C GLY A 811 3.34 -9.17 -35.19
N GLU A 812 2.43 -8.46 -35.84
CA GLU A 812 2.36 -7.01 -35.84
C GLU A 812 1.28 -6.52 -34.86
N SER A 813 1.64 -5.55 -34.05
CA SER A 813 0.70 -4.87 -33.17
C SER A 813 -0.25 -3.95 -33.95
N SER A 814 -1.50 -3.84 -33.53
CA SER A 814 -2.41 -2.80 -34.00
C SER A 814 -1.92 -1.38 -33.62
N ASP A 815 -2.20 -0.39 -34.47
CA ASP A 815 -1.92 1.04 -34.23
C ASP A 815 -2.61 1.61 -32.97
N SER A 816 -3.63 0.92 -32.47
CA SER A 816 -4.32 1.27 -31.24
C SER A 816 -3.48 1.00 -29.98
N LEU A 817 -2.59 0.00 -30.02
CA LEU A 817 -1.78 -0.41 -28.89
C LEU A 817 -0.63 0.57 -28.68
N LYS A 818 -0.84 1.55 -27.81
CA LYS A 818 0.12 2.63 -27.56
C LYS A 818 0.88 2.50 -26.25
N ASN A 819 0.35 1.72 -25.30
CA ASN A 819 0.90 1.62 -23.96
C ASN A 819 1.40 0.20 -23.67
N LEU A 820 2.67 0.08 -23.32
CA LEU A 820 3.28 -1.16 -22.85
C LEU A 820 3.83 -0.95 -21.44
N HIS A 821 3.30 -1.71 -20.49
CA HIS A 821 3.79 -1.75 -19.12
C HIS A 821 4.46 -3.09 -18.86
N LEU A 822 5.78 -3.05 -18.77
CA LEU A 822 6.62 -4.18 -18.43
C LEU A 822 6.68 -4.31 -16.91
N LEU A 823 6.00 -5.34 -16.41
CA LEU A 823 6.15 -5.85 -15.04
C LEU A 823 7.60 -6.36 -14.83
N PRO A 824 8.03 -6.63 -13.58
CA PRO A 824 9.40 -7.05 -13.32
C PRO A 824 9.88 -8.17 -14.25
N LEU A 825 10.89 -7.85 -15.07
CA LEU A 825 11.37 -8.73 -16.13
C LEU A 825 12.41 -9.71 -15.61
N LYS A 826 12.36 -10.96 -16.10
CA LYS A 826 13.36 -12.01 -15.81
C LYS A 826 14.51 -12.06 -16.82
N ARG A 827 14.39 -11.37 -17.96
CA ARG A 827 15.40 -11.32 -19.03
C ARG A 827 15.52 -9.93 -19.63
N ARG A 828 16.68 -9.63 -20.21
CA ARG A 828 16.97 -8.38 -20.92
C ARG A 828 15.98 -8.13 -22.05
N ILE A 829 15.70 -6.85 -22.29
CA ILE A 829 14.98 -6.37 -23.47
C ILE A 829 15.99 -6.36 -24.61
N GLU A 830 15.78 -7.19 -25.61
CA GLU A 830 16.63 -7.25 -26.81
C GLU A 830 16.20 -6.19 -27.83
N ILE A 831 17.11 -5.86 -28.76
CA ILE A 831 16.85 -4.87 -29.81
C ILE A 831 15.71 -5.37 -30.71
N GLY A 832 14.73 -4.51 -30.95
CA GLY A 832 13.59 -4.80 -31.84
C GLY A 832 12.42 -5.54 -31.20
N GLU A 833 12.48 -5.88 -29.90
CA GLU A 833 11.38 -6.62 -29.25
C GLU A 833 10.18 -5.75 -28.87
N ILE A 834 10.37 -4.44 -28.75
CA ILE A 834 9.27 -3.51 -28.45
C ILE A 834 8.56 -3.18 -29.77
N PRO A 835 7.22 -3.33 -29.87
CA PRO A 835 6.50 -3.05 -31.12
C PRO A 835 6.53 -1.57 -31.52
N LYS A 836 6.46 -1.28 -32.84
CA LYS A 836 6.49 0.08 -33.42
C LYS A 836 5.28 0.95 -33.07
N SER A 837 4.15 0.33 -32.72
CA SER A 837 2.94 1.02 -32.28
C SER A 837 3.07 1.67 -30.89
N ILE A 838 3.96 1.14 -30.04
CA ILE A 838 4.11 1.58 -28.65
C ILE A 838 4.67 3.00 -28.60
N LYS A 839 3.99 3.89 -27.88
CA LYS A 839 4.42 5.27 -27.62
C LYS A 839 4.81 5.50 -26.17
N ASN A 840 4.13 4.82 -25.26
CA ASN A 840 4.33 4.94 -23.82
C ASN A 840 4.86 3.62 -23.27
N LEU A 841 6.10 3.64 -22.80
CA LEU A 841 6.77 2.48 -22.22
C LEU A 841 6.96 2.70 -20.72
N LYS A 842 6.44 1.77 -19.92
CA LYS A 842 6.71 1.72 -18.48
C LYS A 842 7.49 0.46 -18.14
N ILE A 843 8.58 0.59 -17.40
CA ILE A 843 9.44 -0.53 -16.99
C ILE A 843 9.52 -0.53 -15.46
N ASP A 844 8.90 -1.49 -14.79
CA ASP A 844 8.79 -1.47 -13.32
C ASP A 844 10.13 -1.69 -12.61
N ASN A 845 10.71 -2.88 -12.78
CA ASN A 845 12.00 -3.23 -12.21
C ASN A 845 12.70 -4.24 -13.12
N ILE A 846 14.01 -4.09 -13.30
CA ILE A 846 14.83 -5.03 -14.06
C ILE A 846 16.08 -5.35 -13.24
N SER A 847 16.43 -6.64 -13.18
CA SER A 847 17.60 -7.09 -12.42
C SER A 847 18.93 -6.87 -13.15
N PHE A 848 18.88 -6.46 -14.41
CA PHE A 848 19.99 -6.30 -15.35
C PHE A 848 19.99 -4.90 -15.98
N ASP A 849 21.12 -4.50 -16.53
CA ASP A 849 21.25 -3.23 -17.25
C ASP A 849 20.56 -3.29 -18.61
N LEU A 850 20.12 -2.11 -19.09
CA LEU A 850 19.55 -1.96 -20.44
C LEU A 850 20.65 -2.18 -21.49
N LEU A 851 20.36 -3.00 -22.50
CA LEU A 851 21.26 -3.21 -23.62
C LEU A 851 21.35 -1.96 -24.49
N PRO A 852 22.46 -1.77 -25.24
CA PRO A 852 22.55 -0.74 -26.25
C PRO A 852 21.38 -0.81 -27.25
N SER A 853 20.77 0.33 -27.58
CA SER A 853 19.62 0.49 -28.47
C SER A 853 18.38 -0.33 -28.08
N SER A 854 18.28 -0.78 -26.83
CA SER A 854 17.11 -1.55 -26.35
C SER A 854 15.85 -0.69 -26.18
N ILE A 855 16.00 0.62 -26.02
CA ILE A 855 14.89 1.57 -26.04
C ILE A 855 14.77 2.17 -27.45
N PRO A 856 13.73 1.82 -28.23
CA PRO A 856 13.61 2.25 -29.62
C PRO A 856 13.35 3.74 -29.80
N ASN A 857 13.67 4.25 -30.99
CA ASN A 857 13.59 5.68 -31.27
C ASN A 857 12.16 6.23 -31.41
N TRP A 858 11.13 5.40 -31.54
CA TRP A 858 9.73 5.84 -31.68
C TRP A 858 8.99 6.00 -30.34
N ILE A 859 9.62 5.65 -29.22
CA ILE A 859 9.06 5.85 -27.87
C ILE A 859 9.00 7.34 -27.54
N GLU A 860 7.84 7.80 -27.05
CA GLU A 860 7.58 9.21 -26.72
C GLU A 860 7.60 9.45 -25.21
N THR A 861 7.18 8.47 -24.41
CA THR A 861 7.20 8.54 -22.93
C THR A 861 7.85 7.28 -22.36
N LEU A 862 8.82 7.47 -21.46
CA LEU A 862 9.46 6.40 -20.70
C LEU A 862 9.31 6.65 -19.20
N GLU A 863 8.69 5.70 -18.50
CA GLU A 863 8.55 5.69 -17.04
C GLU A 863 9.27 4.48 -16.45
N PHE A 864 10.20 4.72 -15.53
CA PHE A 864 10.76 3.69 -14.68
C PHE A 864 9.97 3.57 -13.37
N GLY A 865 9.58 2.36 -13.01
CA GLY A 865 8.72 2.12 -11.86
C GLY A 865 9.43 2.27 -10.52
N THR A 866 8.67 2.02 -9.44
CA THR A 866 9.05 2.32 -8.06
C THR A 866 10.44 1.82 -7.66
N TYR A 867 10.80 0.60 -8.07
CA TYR A 867 12.01 -0.10 -7.61
C TYR A 867 13.19 -0.04 -8.60
N PHE A 868 13.03 0.59 -9.76
CA PHE A 868 14.12 0.72 -10.72
C PHE A 868 15.23 1.61 -10.16
N ASN A 869 16.46 1.09 -10.09
CA ASN A 869 17.61 1.82 -9.56
C ASN A 869 18.93 1.36 -10.22
N ARG A 870 18.94 1.28 -11.55
CA ARG A 870 20.12 0.92 -12.36
C ARG A 870 20.61 2.13 -13.16
N GLU A 871 21.89 2.15 -13.50
CA GLU A 871 22.44 3.20 -14.36
C GLU A 871 21.78 3.12 -15.74
N ILE A 872 21.52 4.29 -16.32
CA ILE A 872 21.11 4.41 -17.71
C ILE A 872 22.26 5.04 -18.48
N ASN A 873 22.50 4.57 -19.70
CA ASN A 873 23.59 5.03 -20.55
C ASN A 873 23.03 5.65 -21.82
N GLU A 874 23.76 6.56 -22.46
CA GLU A 874 23.40 7.14 -23.77
C GLU A 874 23.10 6.03 -24.79
N GLN A 875 23.94 4.98 -24.78
CA GLN A 875 23.80 3.83 -25.65
C GLN A 875 22.50 3.06 -25.46
N SER A 876 21.81 3.17 -24.30
CA SER A 876 20.55 2.45 -24.07
C SER A 876 19.42 2.91 -25.01
N PHE A 877 19.54 4.12 -25.56
CA PHE A 877 18.58 4.71 -26.49
C PHE A 877 19.04 4.53 -27.93
N GLU A 878 18.13 4.14 -28.81
CA GLU A 878 18.40 4.11 -30.24
C GLU A 878 18.61 5.53 -30.81
N ILE A 879 19.49 5.64 -31.80
CA ILE A 879 19.83 6.91 -32.46
C ILE A 879 18.56 7.56 -33.05
N GLY A 880 18.42 8.87 -32.85
CA GLY A 880 17.25 9.63 -33.32
C GLY A 880 16.02 9.51 -32.43
N SER A 881 16.19 9.22 -31.14
CA SER A 881 15.12 9.09 -30.15
C SER A 881 14.09 10.23 -30.22
N ASN A 882 12.80 9.88 -30.24
CA ASN A 882 11.65 10.79 -30.14
C ASN A 882 11.15 10.99 -28.70
N LEU A 883 11.92 10.54 -27.70
CA LEU A 883 11.53 10.57 -26.29
C LEU A 883 11.29 12.01 -25.81
N ARG A 884 10.06 12.32 -25.41
CA ARG A 884 9.65 13.65 -24.91
C ARG A 884 9.60 13.71 -23.40
N GLU A 885 9.20 12.62 -22.76
CA GLU A 885 9.06 12.53 -21.31
C GLU A 885 9.87 11.36 -20.75
N LEU A 886 10.72 11.64 -19.76
CA LEU A 886 11.47 10.64 -19.02
C LEU A 886 11.21 10.80 -17.51
N LYS A 887 10.68 9.74 -16.89
CA LYS A 887 10.25 9.74 -15.49
C LYS A 887 10.90 8.61 -14.72
N PHE A 888 11.38 8.91 -13.51
CA PHE A 888 11.94 7.93 -12.60
C PHE A 888 11.08 7.71 -11.36
N GLY A 889 10.97 6.45 -10.96
CA GLY A 889 10.22 6.03 -9.79
C GLY A 889 10.92 6.31 -8.45
N TYR A 890 10.28 5.88 -7.37
CA TYR A 890 10.63 6.24 -6.00
C TYR A 890 12.10 6.00 -5.61
N PHE A 891 12.67 4.84 -5.95
CA PHE A 891 13.99 4.41 -5.47
C PHE A 891 15.17 4.78 -6.40
N PHE A 892 14.94 5.39 -7.56
CA PHE A 892 16.02 5.73 -8.47
C PHE A 892 16.97 6.78 -7.88
N ASN A 893 18.25 6.44 -7.79
CA ASN A 893 19.30 7.29 -7.21
C ASN A 893 20.69 7.05 -7.84
N GLN A 894 20.75 6.60 -9.09
CA GLN A 894 22.03 6.40 -9.80
C GLN A 894 22.51 7.71 -10.43
N PRO A 895 23.84 7.95 -10.51
CA PRO A 895 24.37 9.13 -11.17
C PRO A 895 24.03 9.12 -12.66
N ILE A 896 23.64 10.29 -13.19
CA ILE A 896 23.40 10.46 -14.63
C ILE A 896 24.68 11.01 -15.26
N GLN A 897 25.18 10.32 -16.28
CA GLN A 897 26.38 10.74 -16.99
C GLN A 897 26.05 11.81 -18.04
N PRO A 898 27.01 12.68 -18.41
CA PRO A 898 26.94 13.53 -19.60
C PRO A 898 26.33 12.81 -20.82
N HIS A 899 25.50 13.50 -21.59
CA HIS A 899 24.90 13.00 -22.84
C HIS A 899 23.97 11.76 -22.71
N THR A 900 23.70 11.29 -21.49
CA THR A 900 22.85 10.12 -21.27
C THR A 900 21.38 10.36 -21.62
N ILE A 901 20.85 11.55 -21.28
CA ILE A 901 19.45 11.89 -21.54
C ILE A 901 19.33 12.37 -23.01
N PRO A 902 18.47 11.76 -23.84
CA PRO A 902 18.31 12.18 -25.23
C PRO A 902 17.95 13.65 -25.37
N LEU A 903 18.51 14.32 -26.38
CA LEU A 903 18.23 15.72 -26.69
C LEU A 903 16.76 15.99 -27.06
N SER A 904 15.94 14.97 -27.33
CA SER A 904 14.51 15.13 -27.59
C SER A 904 13.67 15.37 -26.33
N VAL A 905 14.21 15.03 -25.15
CA VAL A 905 13.48 15.09 -23.88
C VAL A 905 13.13 16.53 -23.52
N LYS A 906 11.82 16.79 -23.33
CA LYS A 906 11.26 18.07 -22.91
C LYS A 906 10.88 18.09 -21.44
N THR A 907 10.45 16.95 -20.91
CA THR A 907 10.05 16.79 -19.52
C THR A 907 10.93 15.73 -18.86
N PHE A 908 11.62 16.13 -17.80
CA PHE A 908 12.44 15.24 -16.99
C PHE A 908 11.95 15.24 -15.55
N GLU A 909 11.59 14.06 -15.03
CA GLU A 909 11.09 13.89 -13.67
C GLU A 909 12.02 12.97 -12.87
N CYS A 910 12.61 13.53 -11.81
CA CYS A 910 13.48 12.82 -10.90
C CYS A 910 12.69 11.89 -9.97
N GLY A 911 13.32 10.75 -9.63
CA GLY A 911 12.81 9.84 -8.61
C GLY A 911 12.76 10.50 -7.24
N LEU A 912 11.82 10.07 -6.39
CA LEU A 912 11.59 10.68 -5.06
C LEU A 912 12.80 10.60 -4.11
N ARG A 913 13.70 9.64 -4.30
CA ARG A 913 14.95 9.51 -3.52
C ARG A 913 16.20 9.95 -4.28
N PHE A 914 16.06 10.62 -5.41
CA PHE A 914 17.21 11.04 -6.21
C PHE A 914 18.04 12.10 -5.45
N ASN A 915 19.33 11.83 -5.28
CA ASN A 915 20.27 12.63 -4.49
C ASN A 915 21.66 12.57 -5.13
N GLN A 916 21.72 12.87 -6.42
CA GLN A 916 22.95 12.89 -7.21
C GLN A 916 23.18 14.29 -7.80
N HIS A 917 24.40 14.54 -8.30
CA HIS A 917 24.73 15.80 -8.97
C HIS A 917 24.06 15.90 -10.34
N LEU A 918 23.15 16.85 -10.51
CA LEU A 918 22.43 17.05 -11.78
C LEU A 918 23.07 18.12 -12.68
N THR A 919 23.93 18.98 -12.12
CA THR A 919 24.54 20.11 -12.83
C THR A 919 26.05 20.22 -12.63
N ARG A 920 26.73 19.12 -12.28
CA ARG A 920 28.21 19.08 -12.28
C ARG A 920 28.76 19.39 -13.67
N ASP A 921 28.03 18.94 -14.69
CA ASP A 921 28.26 19.14 -16.12
C ASP A 921 26.95 19.60 -16.77
N CYS A 922 27.02 20.62 -17.65
CA CYS A 922 25.85 21.18 -18.34
C CYS A 922 25.26 20.23 -19.40
N SER A 923 25.97 19.15 -19.76
CA SER A 923 25.51 18.13 -20.70
C SER A 923 24.69 16.99 -20.09
N ILE A 924 24.51 16.97 -18.76
CA ILE A 924 23.67 15.97 -18.07
C ILE A 924 22.20 16.21 -18.39
N LEU A 925 21.75 17.47 -18.31
CA LEU A 925 20.41 17.86 -18.71
C LEU A 925 20.44 18.39 -20.15
N PRO A 926 19.50 18.00 -21.02
CA PRO A 926 19.50 18.47 -22.39
C PRO A 926 19.18 19.98 -22.44
N ASN A 927 19.90 20.72 -23.29
CA ASN A 927 19.80 22.19 -23.37
C ASN A 927 18.41 22.70 -23.81
N ASN A 928 17.56 21.84 -24.36
CA ASN A 928 16.22 22.18 -24.85
C ASN A 928 15.09 21.68 -23.91
N LEU A 929 15.44 21.24 -22.70
CA LEU A 929 14.53 20.80 -21.64
C LEU A 929 13.62 21.95 -21.21
N THR A 930 12.30 21.75 -21.27
CA THR A 930 11.33 22.80 -20.91
C THR A 930 10.75 22.61 -19.51
N THR A 931 10.67 21.36 -19.02
CA THR A 931 10.12 21.03 -17.71
C THR A 931 11.08 20.14 -16.92
N LEU A 932 11.44 20.58 -15.72
CA LEU A 932 12.21 19.79 -14.74
C LEU A 932 11.37 19.60 -13.48
N ILE A 933 11.18 18.35 -13.04
CA ILE A 933 10.42 18.00 -11.84
C ILE A 933 11.35 17.29 -10.86
N LEU A 934 11.64 17.96 -9.73
CA LEU A 934 12.54 17.46 -8.69
C LEU A 934 11.81 16.75 -7.54
N ASN A 935 10.50 16.58 -7.59
CA ASN A 935 9.73 15.82 -6.59
C ASN A 935 10.22 16.05 -5.12
N ASP A 936 10.34 15.00 -4.31
CA ASP A 936 10.90 15.05 -2.92
C ASP A 936 12.41 14.78 -2.91
N SER A 937 13.05 14.91 -4.07
CA SER A 937 14.45 14.59 -4.28
C SER A 937 15.35 15.74 -3.78
N ASN A 938 16.58 15.44 -3.36
CA ASN A 938 17.54 16.43 -2.88
C ASN A 938 18.82 16.43 -3.74
N PRO A 939 18.74 16.58 -5.06
CA PRO A 939 19.93 16.54 -5.92
C PRO A 939 20.86 17.71 -5.64
N ILE A 940 22.14 17.50 -5.91
CA ILE A 940 23.14 18.57 -5.83
C ILE A 940 23.06 19.37 -7.12
N ILE A 941 22.52 20.59 -7.03
CA ILE A 941 22.23 21.47 -8.18
C ILE A 941 22.89 22.84 -7.97
N ASN A 942 23.53 23.32 -9.02
CA ASN A 942 23.86 24.72 -9.25
C ASN A 942 22.81 25.27 -10.24
N PHE A 943 21.91 26.11 -9.73
CA PHE A 943 20.78 26.62 -10.51
C PHE A 943 21.18 27.53 -11.68
N ASP A 944 22.34 28.18 -11.61
CA ASP A 944 22.81 29.03 -12.71
C ASP A 944 23.20 28.21 -13.94
N LYS A 945 23.54 26.92 -13.75
CA LYS A 945 23.88 25.97 -14.81
C LYS A 945 22.68 25.23 -15.41
N LEU A 946 21.45 25.48 -14.94
CA LEU A 946 20.25 24.86 -15.52
C LEU A 946 19.98 25.40 -16.94
N PRO A 947 19.36 24.60 -17.83
CA PRO A 947 19.03 25.02 -19.19
C PRO A 947 18.17 26.30 -19.23
N ASN A 948 18.55 27.26 -20.07
CA ASN A 948 17.79 28.52 -20.26
C ASN A 948 16.44 28.31 -20.95
N SER A 949 16.21 27.13 -21.54
CA SER A 949 14.95 26.76 -22.19
C SER A 949 13.86 26.30 -21.19
N LEU A 950 14.19 26.18 -19.90
CA LEU A 950 13.22 25.82 -18.88
C LEU A 950 12.09 26.87 -18.80
N THR A 951 10.87 26.38 -18.88
CA THR A 951 9.63 27.16 -18.72
C THR A 951 8.83 26.71 -17.49
N ASN A 952 9.18 25.55 -16.92
CA ASN A 952 8.57 25.02 -15.72
C ASN A 952 9.62 24.26 -14.88
N LEU A 953 9.78 24.67 -13.61
CA LEU A 953 10.64 24.01 -12.64
C LEU A 953 9.79 23.63 -11.43
N SER A 954 9.45 22.35 -11.30
CA SER A 954 8.63 21.85 -10.19
C SER A 954 9.49 21.24 -9.09
N ILE A 955 9.25 21.59 -7.83
CA ILE A 955 9.95 21.05 -6.65
C ILE A 955 8.88 20.64 -5.64
N ASN A 956 8.76 19.36 -5.25
CA ASN A 956 7.68 18.86 -4.39
C ASN A 956 8.02 18.76 -2.90
N ASN A 957 9.26 18.85 -2.42
CA ASN A 957 9.51 18.89 -0.97
C ASN A 957 10.88 19.48 -0.70
N THR A 958 10.94 20.61 -0.01
CA THR A 958 12.17 21.40 0.07
C THR A 958 12.97 21.05 1.31
N ASN A 959 14.21 20.57 1.10
CA ASN A 959 15.27 20.83 2.05
C ASN A 959 15.66 22.30 1.93
N GLN A 960 15.73 23.00 3.07
CA GLN A 960 16.07 24.43 3.16
C GLN A 960 17.38 24.75 2.42
N ILE A 961 18.29 23.78 2.37
CA ILE A 961 19.56 23.83 1.64
C ILE A 961 19.35 24.05 0.13
N LEU A 962 18.41 23.35 -0.51
CA LEU A 962 18.18 23.47 -1.95
C LEU A 962 17.63 24.85 -2.33
N LEU A 963 16.72 25.39 -1.51
CA LEU A 963 16.15 26.73 -1.72
C LEU A 963 17.17 27.85 -1.49
N ASN A 964 18.09 27.69 -0.53
CA ASN A 964 19.13 28.70 -0.25
C ASN A 964 20.09 28.92 -1.43
N HIS A 965 20.21 27.94 -2.34
CA HIS A 965 21.03 28.04 -3.54
C HIS A 965 20.23 28.43 -4.80
N LEU A 966 18.89 28.55 -4.70
CA LEU A 966 18.04 28.93 -5.82
C LEU A 966 18.17 30.43 -6.12
N ASN A 967 18.54 30.76 -7.35
CA ASN A 967 18.49 32.14 -7.86
C ASN A 967 17.02 32.52 -8.12
N ILE A 968 16.33 33.00 -7.09
CA ILE A 968 14.88 33.28 -7.14
C ILE A 968 14.54 34.23 -8.29
N ASP A 969 15.33 35.30 -8.50
CA ASP A 969 15.06 36.29 -9.55
C ASP A 969 15.08 35.68 -10.96
N LYS A 970 15.98 34.70 -11.21
CA LYS A 970 16.06 33.99 -12.49
C LYS A 970 14.88 33.03 -12.71
N PHE A 971 14.40 32.36 -11.65
CA PHE A 971 13.43 31.26 -11.78
C PHE A 971 12.00 31.63 -11.35
N LEU A 972 11.75 32.83 -10.81
CA LEU A 972 10.47 33.25 -10.21
C LEU A 972 9.26 33.00 -11.10
N ASN A 973 9.39 33.23 -12.41
CA ASN A 973 8.30 33.13 -13.36
C ASN A 973 7.97 31.69 -13.77
N ILE A 974 8.92 30.75 -13.58
CA ILE A 974 8.84 29.36 -14.04
C ILE A 974 8.83 28.34 -12.89
N LEU A 975 9.08 28.79 -11.65
CA LEU A 975 9.13 27.94 -10.47
C LEU A 975 7.73 27.56 -9.98
N ASN A 976 7.53 26.26 -9.75
CA ASN A 976 6.33 25.66 -9.18
C ASN A 976 6.71 24.83 -7.95
N ILE A 977 6.56 25.41 -6.75
CA ILE A 977 6.79 24.67 -5.52
C ILE A 977 5.51 23.95 -5.14
N LYS A 978 5.57 22.62 -5.17
CA LYS A 978 4.57 21.73 -4.61
C LYS A 978 5.10 21.28 -3.24
N ASN A 979 4.23 21.02 -2.27
CA ASN A 979 4.57 20.42 -0.97
C ASN A 979 5.76 21.03 -0.19
N LYS A 980 5.80 22.35 0.02
CA LYS A 980 6.11 23.00 1.31
C LYS A 980 6.00 24.51 1.20
#